data_AF-A0A537CA72-F1
#
_entry.id   AF-A0A537CA72-F1
#
_cell.length_a   1.000
_cell.length_b   1.000
_cell.length_c   1.000
_cell.angle_alpha   90.00
_cell.angle_beta   90.00
_cell.angle_gamma   90.00
#
_symmetry.space_group_name_H-M   'P 1'
#
loop_
_entity.id
_entity.type
_entity.pdbx_description
1 polymer ?
#
loop_
_entity_poly.entity_id
_entity_poly.type
_entity_poly.pdbx_seq_one_letter_code
_entity_poly.pdbx_strand_id
1 'polypeptide(L)'
;LQAAATEEGVIVSLGSSHSFALQEVFGYLHPSSVRETLVQAVLDSPIFETRWRWSTTLALAVPRYRGGARVPNPLQRMYAEDLLQSVFPDAAACLDNLQGAREVPEHPLVKQALRDSLEEALDLPGLLRRLQGLFSGEVKLLAKDTPEPSVLCHEILNSQVYTFLDDAPLEERRARAVYTRRATEVRSADDLGALDPAAIQRVREEAWPVANTADELYDALMVAGYLLDEEITPQWRELLRELGPRTLKKDGRWYAVERKDDSAEELQASRMEVLGPIAEKENSMLLKLEGEGRILRGRFTPGASELEWCDRRLLARIHRYTLSRLRSEIEPVSAAQFMRFLLHWQHVAAGEQLKGAEGLAAIVEQLEGFELAAAAWEHDVLPARVSDYGVEQIDRLCLSGRVAWGRLTPGDGKVPLRSSPIALMLRQHVPAAGGSEAPVSAQARSVREALKNRGALFFNELVAATGLLPTLVERGLAELVSAGLVTADSFSGLRALLAPQHKRNRLVQGAGRWALFPLHDFSDGEAIARGLLKRYGVVFRALLQRESLPPWRDLVKLYRRLEARGEIRGGRFVAGFGGEQFAAADAVGKLRAVRKLEKTEELVALSGADPLNLVGILSPDARVPALAGNRVLLRDGIAIAAVEGGKLRRLAESELSGDALQALARRFHWRSLHPYLRSAAAQELSILQRRRDRVLNLPWSQTRR
;
A
#
# COMPACT_ATOMS: atom_id res chain seq x y z
N LEU A 1 29.83 -17.88 5.30
CA LEU A 1 29.52 -16.98 4.17
C LEU A 1 28.04 -17.18 3.87
N GLN A 2 27.26 -16.11 3.70
CA GLN A 2 25.82 -16.20 3.36
C GLN A 2 25.61 -15.63 1.95
N ALA A 3 24.75 -16.25 1.14
CA ALA A 3 24.52 -15.83 -0.23
C ALA A 3 23.05 -15.91 -0.67
N ALA A 4 22.63 -14.98 -1.51
CA ALA A 4 21.30 -14.95 -2.13
C ALA A 4 21.40 -14.51 -3.60
N ALA A 5 20.50 -14.98 -4.44
CA ALA A 5 20.47 -14.62 -5.86
C ALA A 5 19.03 -14.37 -6.33
N THR A 6 18.85 -13.28 -7.09
CA THR A 6 17.62 -12.88 -7.78
C THR A 6 17.90 -12.73 -9.28
N GLU A 7 16.87 -12.46 -10.08
CA GLU A 7 17.04 -12.09 -11.49
C GLU A 7 17.90 -10.82 -11.66
N GLU A 8 17.88 -9.92 -10.66
CA GLU A 8 18.50 -8.59 -10.72
C GLU A 8 19.89 -8.53 -10.03
N GLY A 9 20.35 -9.61 -9.37
CA GLY A 9 21.68 -9.62 -8.78
C GLY A 9 21.95 -10.72 -7.76
N VAL A 10 23.17 -10.72 -7.23
CA VAL A 10 23.68 -11.64 -6.21
C VAL A 10 24.12 -10.84 -4.98
N ILE A 11 23.78 -11.32 -3.79
CA ILE A 11 24.26 -10.77 -2.52
C ILE A 11 25.20 -11.77 -1.86
N VAL A 12 26.33 -11.29 -1.36
CA VAL A 12 27.29 -12.08 -0.59
C VAL A 12 27.53 -11.37 0.74
N SER A 13 27.31 -12.05 1.85
CA SER A 13 27.57 -11.54 3.19
C SER A 13 28.71 -12.31 3.85
N LEU A 14 29.71 -11.56 4.29
CA LEU A 14 30.96 -12.04 4.86
C LEU A 14 30.95 -11.90 6.39
N GLY A 15 31.81 -12.64 7.07
CA GLY A 15 32.08 -12.42 8.49
C GLY A 15 33.07 -11.26 8.69
N SER A 16 33.17 -10.73 9.91
CA SER A 16 34.09 -9.64 10.27
C SER A 16 35.58 -9.97 10.05
N SER A 17 35.92 -11.26 9.97
CA SER A 17 37.27 -11.78 9.72
C SER A 17 37.63 -11.93 8.24
N HIS A 18 36.72 -11.62 7.30
CA HIS A 18 36.94 -11.77 5.86
C HIS A 18 36.73 -10.44 5.15
N SER A 19 37.81 -9.79 4.74
CA SER A 19 37.81 -8.59 3.89
C SER A 19 38.72 -8.78 2.68
N PHE A 20 38.26 -8.37 1.50
CA PHE A 20 39.02 -8.35 0.25
C PHE A 20 38.72 -7.05 -0.51
N ALA A 21 39.57 -6.69 -1.48
CA ALA A 21 39.31 -5.51 -2.29
C ALA A 21 38.11 -5.75 -3.22
N LEU A 22 37.13 -4.84 -3.22
CA LEU A 22 35.86 -5.01 -3.98
C LEU A 22 36.07 -5.30 -5.47
N GLN A 23 37.17 -4.83 -6.04
CA GLN A 23 37.51 -5.02 -7.46
C GLN A 23 37.90 -6.46 -7.78
N GLU A 24 38.39 -7.23 -6.79
CA GLU A 24 38.82 -8.61 -6.97
C GLU A 24 37.66 -9.58 -7.20
N VAL A 25 36.45 -9.22 -6.77
CA VAL A 25 35.22 -10.03 -6.94
C VAL A 25 34.98 -10.37 -8.40
N PHE A 26 35.28 -9.44 -9.31
CA PHE A 26 35.11 -9.64 -10.74
C PHE A 26 36.02 -10.73 -11.31
N GLY A 27 37.10 -11.08 -10.61
CA GLY A 27 38.05 -12.11 -11.00
C GLY A 27 37.82 -13.48 -10.35
N TYR A 28 36.84 -13.63 -9.45
CA TYR A 28 36.64 -14.89 -8.71
C TYR A 28 36.16 -16.05 -9.57
N LEU A 29 35.51 -15.77 -10.70
CA LEU A 29 35.04 -16.78 -11.63
C LEU A 29 35.57 -16.50 -13.03
N HIS A 30 36.38 -17.41 -13.57
CA HIS A 30 37.03 -17.25 -14.87
C HIS A 30 36.30 -18.06 -15.97
N PRO A 31 36.18 -17.53 -17.21
CA PRO A 31 35.55 -18.25 -18.32
C PRO A 31 36.15 -19.63 -18.62
N SER A 32 37.45 -19.83 -18.35
CA SER A 32 38.13 -21.11 -18.62
C SER A 32 37.83 -22.21 -17.59
N SER A 33 37.47 -21.84 -16.36
CA SER A 33 37.24 -22.79 -15.26
C SER A 33 35.77 -22.89 -14.82
N VAL A 34 34.91 -21.95 -15.22
CA VAL A 34 33.50 -21.88 -14.78
C VAL A 34 32.72 -23.17 -15.03
N ARG A 35 33.00 -23.89 -16.13
CA ARG A 35 32.31 -25.16 -16.43
C ARG A 35 32.59 -26.20 -15.36
N GLU A 36 33.86 -26.40 -15.01
CA GLU A 36 34.27 -27.40 -14.01
C GLU A 36 33.77 -27.03 -12.62
N THR A 37 33.87 -25.74 -12.26
CA THR A 37 33.33 -25.23 -10.99
C THR A 37 31.82 -25.41 -10.89
N LEU A 38 31.07 -25.10 -11.96
CA LEU A 38 29.61 -25.21 -11.97
C LEU A 38 29.15 -26.66 -11.96
N VAL A 39 29.88 -27.59 -12.60
CA VAL A 39 29.60 -29.03 -12.51
C VAL A 39 29.63 -29.48 -11.05
N GLN A 40 30.67 -29.12 -10.30
CA GLN A 40 30.77 -29.50 -8.89
C GLN A 40 29.64 -28.87 -8.05
N ALA A 41 29.37 -27.57 -8.24
CA ALA A 41 28.33 -26.86 -7.51
C ALA A 41 26.91 -27.37 -7.79
N VAL A 42 26.63 -27.80 -9.04
CA VAL A 42 25.32 -28.35 -9.42
C VAL A 42 25.07 -29.71 -8.77
N LEU A 43 26.11 -30.52 -8.56
CA LEU A 43 25.99 -31.81 -7.88
C LEU A 43 25.61 -31.64 -6.40
N ASP A 44 25.95 -30.52 -5.79
CA ASP A 44 25.52 -30.14 -4.42
C ASP A 44 24.13 -29.48 -4.38
N SER A 45 23.50 -29.26 -5.53
CA SER A 45 22.23 -28.55 -5.63
C SER A 45 21.05 -29.51 -5.87
N PRO A 46 19.86 -29.25 -5.28
CA PRO A 46 18.63 -29.99 -5.58
C PRO A 46 18.21 -29.99 -7.07
N ILE A 47 18.78 -29.09 -7.89
CA ILE A 47 18.56 -29.03 -9.33
C ILE A 47 18.98 -30.35 -10.00
N PHE A 48 20.14 -30.88 -9.63
CA PHE A 48 20.66 -32.11 -10.23
C PHE A 48 19.77 -33.31 -9.92
N GLU A 49 19.38 -33.52 -8.66
CA GLU A 49 18.48 -34.62 -8.27
C GLU A 49 17.12 -34.54 -9.00
N THR A 50 16.60 -33.32 -9.18
CA THR A 50 15.35 -33.07 -9.90
C THR A 50 15.46 -33.45 -11.36
N ARG A 51 16.54 -33.03 -12.05
CA ARG A 51 16.79 -33.37 -13.45
C ARG A 51 17.12 -34.86 -13.61
N TRP A 52 17.88 -35.46 -12.70
CA TRP A 52 18.14 -36.89 -12.66
C TRP A 52 16.85 -37.72 -12.61
N ARG A 53 15.92 -37.38 -11.71
CA ARG A 53 14.60 -38.01 -11.62
C ARG A 53 13.80 -37.87 -12.92
N TRP A 54 13.88 -36.72 -13.57
CA TRP A 54 13.21 -36.48 -14.84
C TRP A 54 13.80 -37.34 -15.95
N SER A 55 15.13 -37.34 -16.12
CA SER A 55 15.85 -38.11 -17.14
C SER A 55 15.63 -39.61 -16.97
N THR A 56 15.72 -40.14 -15.75
CA THR A 56 15.45 -41.55 -15.44
C THR A 56 14.00 -41.95 -15.71
N THR A 57 13.04 -41.07 -15.45
CA THR A 57 11.62 -41.33 -15.72
C THR A 57 11.32 -41.31 -17.22
N LEU A 58 11.89 -40.36 -17.98
CA LEU A 58 11.70 -40.28 -19.43
C LEU A 58 12.38 -41.44 -20.16
N ALA A 59 13.57 -41.83 -19.72
CA ALA A 59 14.31 -42.96 -20.28
C ALA A 59 13.72 -44.32 -19.89
N LEU A 60 12.65 -44.35 -19.09
CA LEU A 60 12.04 -45.57 -18.54
C LEU A 60 13.03 -46.43 -17.73
N ALA A 61 14.06 -45.80 -17.16
CA ALA A 61 15.05 -46.45 -16.31
C ALA A 61 14.48 -46.79 -14.92
N VAL A 62 13.42 -46.10 -14.50
CA VAL A 62 12.64 -46.39 -13.30
C VAL A 62 11.20 -46.79 -13.66
N PRO A 63 10.59 -47.74 -12.91
CA PRO A 63 9.26 -48.25 -13.24
C PRO A 63 8.17 -47.17 -13.03
N ARG A 64 7.43 -46.88 -14.10
CA ARG A 64 6.28 -45.93 -14.06
C ARG A 64 4.96 -46.60 -13.70
N TYR A 65 4.85 -47.89 -13.98
CA TYR A 65 3.67 -48.71 -13.72
C TYR A 65 4.10 -50.01 -13.04
N ARG A 66 3.33 -50.47 -12.07
CA ARG A 66 3.52 -51.76 -11.40
C ARG A 66 2.14 -52.38 -11.17
N GLY A 67 1.93 -53.59 -11.70
CA GLY A 67 0.64 -54.28 -11.60
C GLY A 67 -0.52 -53.54 -12.27
N GLY A 68 -0.27 -52.83 -13.39
CA GLY A 68 -1.30 -52.07 -14.12
C GLY A 68 -1.67 -50.71 -13.52
N ALA A 69 -1.15 -50.37 -12.33
CA ALA A 69 -1.34 -49.07 -11.69
C ALA A 69 -0.09 -48.19 -11.79
N ARG A 70 -0.28 -46.86 -11.81
CA ARG A 70 0.80 -45.88 -11.83
C ARG A 70 1.54 -45.88 -10.49
N VAL A 71 2.87 -45.92 -10.52
CA VAL A 71 3.69 -45.86 -9.30
C VAL A 71 3.56 -44.47 -8.67
N PRO A 72 3.24 -44.37 -7.36
CA PRO A 72 3.18 -43.09 -6.64
C PRO A 72 4.50 -42.30 -6.68
N ASN A 73 4.41 -40.97 -6.72
CA ASN A 73 5.57 -40.07 -6.82
C ASN A 73 6.65 -40.30 -5.73
N PRO A 74 6.32 -40.58 -4.45
CA PRO A 74 7.35 -40.89 -3.43
C PRO A 74 8.16 -42.14 -3.75
N LEU A 75 7.52 -43.20 -4.28
CA LEU A 75 8.23 -44.42 -4.69
C LEU A 75 9.05 -44.21 -5.95
N GLN A 76 8.60 -43.38 -6.89
CA GLN A 76 9.41 -42.98 -8.04
C GLN A 76 10.65 -42.17 -7.61
N ARG A 77 10.56 -41.42 -6.51
CA ARG A 77 11.71 -40.70 -5.93
C ARG A 77 12.72 -41.66 -5.35
N MET A 78 12.27 -42.58 -4.50
CA MET A 78 13.09 -43.65 -3.96
C MET A 78 13.81 -44.46 -5.06
N TYR A 79 13.10 -44.93 -6.08
CA TYR A 79 13.74 -45.71 -7.16
C TYR A 79 14.78 -44.91 -7.98
N ALA A 80 14.56 -43.62 -8.18
CA ALA A 80 15.52 -42.78 -8.87
C ALA A 80 16.76 -42.49 -7.99
N GLU A 81 16.56 -42.33 -6.67
CA GLU A 81 17.65 -42.18 -5.70
C GLU A 81 18.47 -43.47 -5.56
N ASP A 82 17.82 -44.64 -5.50
CA ASP A 82 18.50 -45.95 -5.49
C ASP A 82 19.37 -46.15 -6.75
N LEU A 83 18.83 -45.75 -7.91
CA LEU A 83 19.56 -45.80 -9.18
C LEU A 83 20.72 -44.79 -9.20
N LEU A 84 20.56 -43.61 -8.61
CA LEU A 84 21.63 -42.62 -8.48
C LEU A 84 22.78 -43.16 -7.64
N GLN A 85 22.47 -43.74 -6.48
CA GLN A 85 23.47 -44.34 -5.59
C GLN A 85 24.26 -45.47 -6.27
N SER A 86 23.60 -46.22 -7.17
CA SER A 86 24.24 -47.31 -7.91
C SER A 86 25.14 -46.82 -9.05
N VAL A 87 24.76 -45.72 -9.72
CA VAL A 87 25.40 -45.23 -10.95
C VAL A 87 26.41 -44.10 -10.69
N PHE A 88 26.15 -43.27 -9.69
CA PHE A 88 26.98 -42.13 -9.31
C PHE A 88 27.00 -41.96 -7.77
N PRO A 89 27.74 -42.85 -7.06
CA PRO A 89 27.78 -42.84 -5.59
C PRO A 89 28.24 -41.50 -5.00
N ASP A 90 29.24 -40.86 -5.62
CA ASP A 90 29.82 -39.59 -5.15
C ASP A 90 28.82 -38.43 -5.16
N ALA A 91 27.82 -38.46 -6.05
CA ALA A 91 26.75 -37.46 -6.06
C ALA A 91 25.72 -37.67 -4.94
N ALA A 92 25.63 -38.89 -4.39
CA ALA A 92 24.76 -39.23 -3.26
C ALA A 92 25.50 -39.19 -1.91
N ALA A 93 26.81 -38.97 -1.90
CA ALA A 93 27.63 -38.95 -0.70
C ALA A 93 27.49 -37.61 0.06
N CYS A 94 27.44 -37.68 1.40
CA CYS A 94 27.51 -36.50 2.26
C CYS A 94 28.85 -35.77 2.07
N LEU A 95 28.82 -34.43 2.10
CA LEU A 95 29.99 -33.55 1.96
C LEU A 95 31.14 -33.91 2.91
N ASP A 96 30.85 -34.40 4.11
CA ASP A 96 31.85 -34.79 5.12
C ASP A 96 32.64 -36.07 4.76
N ASN A 97 32.16 -36.85 3.79
CA ASN A 97 32.74 -38.15 3.41
C ASN A 97 33.50 -38.12 2.07
N LEU A 98 33.58 -36.97 1.40
CA LEU A 98 34.26 -36.81 0.12
C LEU A 98 35.68 -36.27 0.30
N GLN A 99 36.68 -36.95 -0.27
CA GLN A 99 38.06 -36.45 -0.36
C GLN A 99 38.32 -35.87 -1.75
N GLY A 100 38.07 -34.57 -1.93
CA GLY A 100 38.34 -33.85 -3.18
C GLY A 100 37.11 -33.64 -4.07
N ALA A 101 37.34 -33.31 -5.35
CA ALA A 101 36.28 -33.07 -6.33
C ALA A 101 35.61 -34.38 -6.76
N ARG A 102 34.29 -34.34 -7.02
CA ARG A 102 33.53 -35.52 -7.47
C ARG A 102 33.94 -35.93 -8.87
N GLU A 103 34.27 -37.20 -9.06
CA GLU A 103 34.54 -37.76 -10.39
C GLU A 103 33.21 -38.12 -11.06
N VAL A 104 32.89 -37.42 -12.16
CA VAL A 104 31.64 -37.66 -12.89
C VAL A 104 31.77 -38.95 -13.72
N PRO A 105 30.92 -39.97 -13.50
CA PRO A 105 30.99 -41.21 -14.24
C PRO A 105 30.51 -41.04 -15.69
N GLU A 106 31.11 -41.83 -16.58
CA GLU A 106 30.76 -41.89 -18.00
C GLU A 106 29.45 -42.68 -18.22
N HIS A 107 28.31 -42.11 -17.78
CA HIS A 107 26.99 -42.74 -17.89
C HIS A 107 26.00 -41.86 -18.67
N PRO A 108 25.25 -42.39 -19.66
CA PRO A 108 24.35 -41.59 -20.52
C PRO A 108 23.31 -40.76 -19.74
N LEU A 109 22.70 -41.33 -18.69
CA LEU A 109 21.73 -40.62 -17.86
C LEU A 109 22.37 -39.52 -17.01
N VAL A 110 23.62 -39.71 -16.57
CA VAL A 110 24.35 -38.72 -15.76
C VAL A 110 24.73 -37.54 -16.67
N LYS A 111 25.26 -37.84 -17.86
CA LYS A 111 25.56 -36.83 -18.88
C LYS A 111 24.34 -36.02 -19.28
N GLN A 112 23.20 -36.69 -19.49
CA GLN A 112 21.96 -35.99 -19.83
C GLN A 112 21.45 -35.11 -18.68
N ALA A 113 21.39 -35.64 -17.46
CA ALA A 113 20.94 -34.87 -16.29
C ALA A 113 21.85 -33.66 -16.00
N LEU A 114 23.17 -33.82 -16.14
CA LEU A 114 24.13 -32.72 -16.03
C LEU A 114 23.94 -31.69 -17.15
N ARG A 115 23.77 -32.14 -18.40
CA ARG A 115 23.52 -31.25 -19.52
C ARG A 115 22.24 -30.43 -19.32
N ASP A 116 21.14 -31.07 -18.94
CA ASP A 116 19.87 -30.38 -18.69
C ASP A 116 20.00 -29.40 -17.50
N SER A 117 20.78 -29.75 -16.48
CA SER A 117 21.04 -28.85 -15.35
C SER A 117 21.88 -27.64 -15.76
N LEU A 118 22.95 -27.84 -16.53
CA LEU A 118 23.90 -26.78 -16.89
C LEU A 118 23.41 -25.90 -18.05
N GLU A 119 22.82 -26.49 -19.08
CA GLU A 119 22.46 -25.77 -20.31
C GLU A 119 21.00 -25.28 -20.30
N GLU A 120 20.06 -26.05 -19.73
CA GLU A 120 18.63 -25.67 -19.73
C GLU A 120 18.25 -24.92 -18.45
N ALA A 121 18.63 -25.43 -17.27
CA ALA A 121 18.23 -24.81 -16.01
C ALA A 121 19.08 -23.59 -15.63
N LEU A 122 20.37 -23.56 -15.99
CA LEU A 122 21.32 -22.53 -15.55
C LEU A 122 21.92 -21.67 -16.68
N ASP A 123 21.65 -21.99 -17.96
CA ASP A 123 22.21 -21.29 -19.13
C ASP A 123 23.74 -21.06 -19.05
N LEU A 124 24.51 -22.13 -18.85
CA LEU A 124 25.97 -22.09 -18.90
C LEU A 124 26.52 -21.40 -20.18
N PRO A 125 25.96 -21.61 -21.39
CA PRO A 125 26.40 -20.89 -22.58
C PRO A 125 26.23 -19.37 -22.46
N GLY A 126 25.11 -18.90 -21.88
CA GLY A 126 24.87 -17.49 -21.58
C GLY A 126 25.85 -16.94 -20.56
N LEU A 127 26.08 -17.66 -19.46
CA LEU A 127 27.04 -17.27 -18.43
C LEU A 127 28.46 -17.13 -19.01
N LEU A 128 28.90 -18.08 -19.84
CA LEU A 128 30.20 -18.04 -20.52
C LEU A 128 30.36 -16.77 -21.37
N ARG A 129 29.35 -16.41 -22.17
CA ARG A 129 29.38 -15.17 -22.97
C ARG A 129 29.49 -13.92 -22.08
N ARG A 130 28.78 -13.88 -20.95
CA ARG A 130 28.82 -12.73 -20.03
C ARG A 130 30.16 -12.60 -19.33
N LEU A 131 30.74 -13.71 -18.88
CA LEU A 131 32.08 -13.71 -18.29
C LEU A 131 33.14 -13.32 -19.32
N GLN A 132 33.04 -13.79 -20.57
CA GLN A 132 33.95 -13.35 -21.63
C GLN A 132 33.85 -11.84 -21.89
N GLY A 133 32.64 -11.28 -21.93
CA GLY A 133 32.42 -9.82 -22.05
C GLY A 133 32.95 -9.01 -20.85
N LEU A 134 32.94 -9.60 -19.65
CA LEU A 134 33.53 -9.02 -18.44
C LEU A 134 35.07 -8.94 -18.55
N PHE A 135 35.72 -10.01 -19.02
CA PHE A 135 37.18 -10.10 -19.14
C PHE A 135 37.74 -9.41 -20.39
N SER A 136 36.95 -9.29 -21.46
CA SER A 136 37.34 -8.57 -22.69
C SER A 136 37.24 -7.04 -22.54
N GLY A 137 36.62 -6.55 -21.46
CA GLY A 137 36.38 -5.13 -21.22
C GLY A 137 35.15 -4.56 -21.97
N GLU A 138 34.36 -5.42 -22.62
CA GLU A 138 33.08 -5.03 -23.25
C GLU A 138 32.06 -4.55 -22.20
N VAL A 139 32.07 -5.18 -21.02
CA VAL A 139 31.23 -4.78 -19.88
C VAL A 139 32.03 -3.89 -18.94
N LYS A 140 31.56 -2.65 -18.75
CA LYS A 140 32.14 -1.73 -17.78
C LYS A 140 31.84 -2.18 -16.36
N LEU A 141 32.89 -2.42 -15.57
CA LEU A 141 32.79 -2.85 -14.18
C LEU A 141 33.02 -1.68 -13.24
N LEU A 142 32.20 -1.57 -12.20
CA LEU A 142 32.27 -0.51 -11.20
C LEU A 142 32.24 -1.13 -9.81
N ALA A 143 33.35 -1.02 -9.08
CA ALA A 143 33.39 -1.29 -7.66
C ALA A 143 33.13 0.01 -6.91
N LYS A 144 32.09 0.05 -6.09
CA LYS A 144 31.76 1.19 -5.23
C LYS A 144 31.61 0.69 -3.80
N ASP A 145 32.44 1.23 -2.93
CA ASP A 145 32.19 1.16 -1.50
C ASP A 145 31.21 2.28 -1.14
N THR A 146 30.11 1.92 -0.53
CA THR A 146 29.03 2.85 -0.19
C THR A 146 28.71 2.69 1.29
N PRO A 147 28.65 3.78 2.06
CA PRO A 147 28.32 3.72 3.48
C PRO A 147 26.89 3.21 3.73
N GLU A 148 26.04 3.23 2.70
CA GLU A 148 24.67 2.72 2.71
C GLU A 148 24.37 1.89 1.44
N PRO A 149 23.48 0.89 1.50
CA PRO A 149 23.04 0.15 0.33
C PRO A 149 22.31 1.06 -0.67
N SER A 150 22.59 0.86 -1.97
CA SER A 150 21.85 1.55 -3.01
C SER A 150 20.39 1.09 -3.08
N VAL A 151 19.50 1.91 -3.67
CA VAL A 151 18.08 1.55 -3.89
C VAL A 151 17.93 0.25 -4.69
N LEU A 152 18.87 -0.04 -5.60
CA LEU A 152 18.88 -1.27 -6.40
C LEU A 152 19.07 -2.52 -5.53
N CYS A 153 19.72 -2.40 -4.37
CA CYS A 153 19.96 -3.51 -3.45
C CYS A 153 18.74 -3.81 -2.56
N HIS A 154 17.71 -2.96 -2.54
CA HIS A 154 16.59 -3.09 -1.59
C HIS A 154 15.77 -4.36 -1.80
N GLU A 155 15.58 -4.78 -3.05
CA GLU A 155 14.79 -5.96 -3.41
C GLU A 155 15.48 -7.23 -2.91
N ILE A 156 16.75 -7.43 -3.27
CA ILE A 156 17.53 -8.58 -2.82
C ILE A 156 17.78 -8.61 -1.30
N LEU A 157 17.91 -7.46 -0.62
CA LEU A 157 18.02 -7.38 0.85
C LEU A 157 16.74 -7.80 1.58
N ASN A 158 15.57 -7.65 0.94
CA ASN A 158 14.26 -7.99 1.50
C ASN A 158 13.65 -9.25 0.85
N SER A 159 14.48 -10.03 0.16
CA SER A 159 14.06 -11.21 -0.57
C SER A 159 13.49 -12.31 0.34
N GLN A 160 12.70 -13.20 -0.28
CA GLN A 160 12.01 -14.28 0.42
C GLN A 160 12.95 -15.45 0.69
N VAL A 161 12.52 -16.40 1.53
CA VAL A 161 13.34 -17.54 1.99
C VAL A 161 13.94 -18.35 0.83
N TYR A 162 13.22 -18.47 -0.28
CA TYR A 162 13.65 -19.27 -1.44
C TYR A 162 14.73 -18.60 -2.30
N THR A 163 15.05 -17.33 -2.04
CA THR A 163 16.09 -16.57 -2.78
C THR A 163 17.50 -16.86 -2.25
N PHE A 164 17.58 -17.49 -1.08
CA PHE A 164 18.85 -17.79 -0.42
C PHE A 164 19.44 -19.12 -0.92
N LEU A 165 20.77 -19.14 -1.05
CA LEU A 165 21.53 -20.29 -1.54
C LEU A 165 22.14 -21.11 -0.38
N ASP A 166 21.84 -20.74 0.86
CA ASP A 166 22.31 -21.38 2.08
C ASP A 166 21.13 -21.70 3.03
N ASP A 167 21.33 -22.68 3.91
CA ASP A 167 20.32 -23.17 4.86
C ASP A 167 20.24 -22.36 6.17
N ALA A 168 20.83 -21.16 6.22
CA ALA A 168 20.82 -20.36 7.45
C ALA A 168 19.39 -19.89 7.80
N PRO A 169 18.96 -20.01 9.08
CA PRO A 169 17.68 -19.48 9.55
C PRO A 169 17.54 -17.99 9.24
N LEU A 170 16.32 -17.55 8.94
CA LEU A 170 16.04 -16.17 8.53
C LEU A 170 16.45 -15.12 9.57
N GLU A 171 16.41 -15.49 10.85
CA GLU A 171 16.74 -14.64 11.99
C GLU A 171 18.25 -14.38 12.13
N GLU A 172 19.09 -15.29 11.63
CA GLU A 172 20.57 -15.23 11.74
C GLU A 172 21.22 -14.57 10.51
N ARG A 173 20.41 -14.02 9.59
CA ARG A 173 20.91 -13.45 8.33
C ARG A 173 21.42 -12.03 8.51
N ARG A 174 22.71 -11.85 8.26
CA ARG A 174 23.40 -10.54 8.32
C ARG A 174 22.89 -9.56 7.27
N ALA A 175 22.46 -10.05 6.10
CA ALA A 175 21.84 -9.22 5.06
C ALA A 175 20.57 -8.49 5.55
N ARG A 176 19.81 -9.07 6.48
CA ARG A 176 18.63 -8.42 7.10
C ARG A 176 18.99 -7.42 8.20
N ALA A 177 20.17 -7.56 8.80
CA ALA A 177 20.69 -6.59 9.75
C ALA A 177 21.18 -5.30 9.05
N VAL A 178 21.38 -5.34 7.73
CA VAL A 178 21.63 -4.15 6.90
C VAL A 178 20.36 -3.32 6.84
N TYR A 179 20.35 -2.22 7.58
CA TYR A 179 19.24 -1.29 7.63
C TYR A 179 18.95 -0.72 6.24
N THR A 180 17.91 -1.23 5.58
CA THR A 180 17.33 -0.55 4.42
C THR A 180 16.63 0.71 4.94
N ARG A 181 16.90 1.88 4.34
CA ARG A 181 16.14 3.10 4.64
C ARG A 181 14.66 2.76 4.56
N ARG A 182 13.98 2.70 5.71
CA ARG A 182 12.53 2.78 5.68
C ARG A 182 12.23 4.13 5.05
N ALA A 183 11.24 4.18 4.16
CA ALA A 183 10.69 5.40 3.57
C ALA A 183 10.16 6.44 4.59
N THR A 184 10.43 6.23 5.89
CA THR A 184 10.15 7.02 7.07
C THR A 184 11.29 7.96 7.49
N GLU A 185 12.43 7.98 6.78
CA GLU A 185 13.51 8.91 7.16
C GLU A 185 13.34 10.29 6.49
N VAL A 186 13.00 11.24 7.36
CA VAL A 186 13.25 12.68 7.32
C VAL A 186 14.43 13.02 6.40
N ARG A 187 14.16 13.77 5.31
CA ARG A 187 15.18 14.23 4.36
C ARG A 187 15.73 15.61 4.75
N SER A 188 14.90 16.42 5.41
CA SER A 188 15.24 17.73 6.02
C SER A 188 14.60 17.83 7.40
N ALA A 189 15.15 18.63 8.32
CA ALA A 189 14.49 18.93 9.60
C ALA A 189 13.06 19.49 9.45
N ASP A 190 12.73 20.08 8.29
CA ASP A 190 11.38 20.55 7.95
C ASP A 190 10.36 19.40 7.76
N ASP A 191 10.84 18.17 7.55
CA ASP A 191 9.99 16.97 7.42
C ASP A 191 9.60 16.36 8.79
N LEU A 192 10.08 16.93 9.91
CA LEU A 192 9.77 16.44 11.25
C LEU A 192 8.66 17.28 11.90
N GLY A 193 7.62 16.60 12.38
CA GLY A 193 6.69 17.21 13.33
C GLY A 193 7.37 17.59 14.65
N ALA A 194 6.71 18.41 15.47
CA ALA A 194 7.23 18.81 16.78
C ALA A 194 7.55 17.58 17.65
N LEU A 195 8.80 17.49 18.12
CA LEU A 195 9.28 16.39 18.96
C LEU A 195 8.83 16.55 20.40
N ASP A 196 8.72 15.44 21.12
CA ASP A 196 8.36 15.43 22.52
C ASP A 196 9.59 15.69 23.42
N PRO A 197 9.56 16.69 24.33
CA PRO A 197 10.67 16.94 25.24
C PRO A 197 11.04 15.74 26.11
N ALA A 198 10.05 14.95 26.55
CA ALA A 198 10.31 13.74 27.34
C ALA A 198 10.99 12.64 26.51
N ALA A 199 10.66 12.51 25.22
CA ALA A 199 11.34 11.60 24.30
C ALA A 199 12.79 12.04 24.02
N ILE A 200 13.04 13.34 23.87
CA ILE A 200 14.40 13.89 23.73
C ILE A 200 15.21 13.52 24.96
N GLN A 201 14.72 13.86 26.16
CA GLN A 201 15.42 13.60 27.41
C GLN A 201 15.73 12.10 27.61
N ARG A 202 14.73 11.24 27.36
CA ARG A 202 14.89 9.80 27.44
C ARG A 202 15.98 9.27 26.50
N VAL A 203 16.03 9.74 25.26
CA VAL A 203 17.08 9.28 24.32
C VAL A 203 18.46 9.78 24.72
N ARG A 204 18.57 11.00 25.27
CA ARG A 204 19.85 11.50 25.82
C ARG A 204 20.33 10.61 26.96
N GLU A 205 19.46 10.26 27.89
CA GLU A 205 19.77 9.35 28.99
C GLU A 205 20.14 7.94 28.50
N GLU A 206 19.42 7.39 27.51
CA GLU A 206 19.70 6.06 26.95
C GLU A 206 20.96 6.02 26.06
N ALA A 207 21.34 7.14 25.44
CA ALA A 207 22.52 7.23 24.56
C ALA A 207 23.79 7.59 25.33
N TRP A 208 23.66 8.25 26.48
CA TRP A 208 24.78 8.56 27.33
C TRP A 208 25.39 7.28 27.90
N PRO A 209 26.72 7.09 27.80
CA PRO A 209 27.35 5.87 28.28
C PRO A 209 27.26 5.77 29.81
N VAL A 210 27.08 4.56 30.31
CA VAL A 210 27.09 4.24 31.74
C VAL A 210 28.26 3.29 31.99
N ALA A 211 29.10 3.65 32.94
CA ALA A 211 30.27 2.85 33.32
C ALA A 211 30.40 2.77 34.84
N ASN A 212 30.49 1.55 35.35
CA ASN A 212 30.71 1.23 36.76
C ASN A 212 32.09 0.61 37.00
N THR A 213 32.74 0.12 35.94
CA THR A 213 34.07 -0.48 35.98
C THR A 213 35.05 0.26 35.05
N ALA A 214 36.35 0.04 35.24
CA ALA A 214 37.39 0.64 34.41
C ALA A 214 37.22 0.25 32.93
N ASP A 215 36.98 -1.02 32.63
CA ASP A 215 36.78 -1.48 31.25
C ASP A 215 35.52 -0.89 30.62
N GLU A 216 34.40 -0.80 31.36
CA GLU A 216 33.18 -0.13 30.86
C GLU A 216 33.43 1.37 30.57
N LEU A 217 34.28 2.03 31.36
CA LEU A 217 34.63 3.43 31.12
C LEU A 217 35.54 3.59 29.90
N TYR A 218 36.41 2.61 29.64
CA TYR A 218 37.20 2.57 28.41
C TYR A 218 36.29 2.42 27.19
N ASP A 219 35.31 1.51 27.24
CA ASP A 219 34.30 1.34 26.19
C ASP A 219 33.45 2.60 26.00
N ALA A 220 33.09 3.28 27.10
CA ALA A 220 32.40 4.57 27.04
C ALA A 220 33.20 5.64 26.28
N LEU A 221 34.52 5.73 26.49
CA LEU A 221 35.41 6.61 25.74
C LEU A 221 35.52 6.20 24.27
N MET A 222 35.55 4.90 23.99
CA MET A 222 35.54 4.37 22.62
C MET A 222 34.26 4.73 21.88
N VAL A 223 33.09 4.71 22.54
CA VAL A 223 31.79 5.05 21.93
C VAL A 223 31.61 6.55 21.78
N ALA A 224 31.88 7.34 22.83
CA ALA A 224 31.67 8.78 22.81
C ALA A 224 32.74 9.53 21.98
N GLY A 225 33.83 8.86 21.59
CA GLY A 225 35.02 9.47 20.99
C GLY A 225 35.86 10.23 22.01
N TYR A 226 35.22 11.10 22.81
CA TYR A 226 35.82 11.77 23.95
C TYR A 226 34.78 12.16 25.01
N LEU A 227 35.26 12.36 26.23
CA LEU A 227 34.50 12.94 27.34
C LEU A 227 35.18 14.23 27.80
N LEU A 228 34.39 15.28 28.10
CA LEU A 228 34.93 16.52 28.66
C LEU A 228 35.28 16.32 30.14
N ASP A 229 36.31 17.01 30.63
CA ASP A 229 36.73 16.91 32.05
C ASP A 229 35.59 17.28 33.02
N GLU A 230 34.70 18.19 32.60
CA GLU A 230 33.52 18.64 33.33
C GLU A 230 32.43 17.56 33.44
N GLU A 231 32.41 16.60 32.51
CA GLU A 231 31.42 15.52 32.45
C GLU A 231 31.85 14.30 33.26
N ILE A 232 33.11 14.26 33.69
CA ILE A 232 33.65 13.16 34.47
C ILE A 232 33.12 13.27 35.91
N THR A 233 32.25 12.32 36.26
CA THR A 233 31.73 12.14 37.62
C THR A 233 32.86 11.79 38.60
N PRO A 234 32.69 12.03 39.91
CA PRO A 234 33.69 11.65 40.92
C PRO A 234 34.08 10.16 40.84
N GLN A 235 33.11 9.28 40.59
CA GLN A 235 33.34 7.85 40.41
C GLN A 235 34.20 7.57 39.18
N TRP A 236 33.91 8.20 38.03
CA TRP A 236 34.70 8.02 36.81
C TRP A 236 36.14 8.53 36.97
N ARG A 237 36.41 9.52 37.84
CA ARG A 237 37.80 9.94 38.14
C ARG A 237 38.62 8.87 38.85
N GLU A 238 38.01 8.01 39.65
CA GLU A 238 38.68 6.85 40.25
C GLU A 238 38.97 5.80 39.18
N LEU A 239 37.99 5.50 38.32
CA LEU A 239 38.11 4.53 37.23
C LEU A 239 39.14 4.96 36.16
N LEU A 240 39.24 6.26 35.85
CA LEU A 240 40.30 6.78 34.96
C LEU A 240 41.70 6.58 35.55
N ARG A 241 41.85 6.69 36.88
CA ARG A 241 43.12 6.40 37.55
C ARG A 241 43.48 4.93 37.47
N GLU A 242 42.49 4.04 37.57
CA GLU A 242 42.66 2.60 37.40
C GLU A 242 43.05 2.24 35.95
N LEU A 243 42.44 2.88 34.95
CA LEU A 243 42.79 2.69 33.53
C LEU A 243 44.21 3.15 33.18
N GLY A 244 44.74 4.14 33.90
CA GLY A 244 46.10 4.64 33.78
C GLY A 244 46.51 4.91 32.32
N PRO A 245 47.51 4.19 31.77
CA PRO A 245 48.08 4.46 30.45
C PRO A 245 47.13 4.17 29.28
N ARG A 246 45.99 3.50 29.52
CA ARG A 246 44.98 3.23 28.48
C ARG A 246 44.18 4.49 28.11
N THR A 247 44.29 5.58 28.87
CA THR A 247 43.57 6.84 28.58
C THR A 247 44.52 8.00 28.38
N LEU A 248 44.11 8.97 27.56
CA LEU A 248 44.85 10.18 27.26
C LEU A 248 44.00 11.41 27.60
N LYS A 249 44.56 12.36 28.35
CA LYS A 249 43.96 13.69 28.54
C LYS A 249 44.68 14.70 27.66
N LYS A 250 43.93 15.40 26.80
CA LYS A 250 44.44 16.47 25.94
C LYS A 250 43.40 17.58 25.82
N ASP A 251 43.82 18.84 26.00
CA ASP A 251 42.95 20.02 25.83
C ASP A 251 41.61 19.95 26.59
N GLY A 252 41.63 19.42 27.82
CA GLY A 252 40.43 19.25 28.66
C GLY A 252 39.50 18.11 28.24
N ARG A 253 39.93 17.24 27.32
CA ARG A 253 39.18 16.07 26.84
C ARG A 253 39.91 14.79 27.19
N TRP A 254 39.14 13.77 27.57
CA TRP A 254 39.61 12.41 27.81
C TRP A 254 39.31 11.53 26.60
N TYR A 255 40.30 10.74 26.20
CA TYR A 255 40.25 9.83 25.06
C TYR A 255 40.71 8.43 25.47
N ALA A 256 40.18 7.41 24.83
CA ALA A 256 40.82 6.10 24.81
C ALA A 256 42.11 6.17 23.97
N VAL A 257 43.17 5.47 24.37
CA VAL A 257 44.47 5.55 23.68
C VAL A 257 44.39 5.08 22.22
N GLU A 258 43.48 4.13 21.92
CA GLU A 258 43.21 3.63 20.57
C GLU A 258 42.60 4.69 19.64
N ARG A 259 41.94 5.71 20.20
CA ARG A 259 41.31 6.81 19.44
C ARG A 259 42.26 8.00 19.23
N LYS A 260 43.54 7.91 19.64
CA LYS A 260 44.49 9.03 19.64
C LYS A 260 44.76 9.60 18.23
N ASP A 261 44.81 8.72 17.23
CA ASP A 261 45.15 9.07 15.85
C ASP A 261 43.91 9.26 14.96
N ASP A 262 42.71 9.20 15.55
CA ASP A 262 41.47 9.50 14.85
C ASP A 262 41.46 10.95 14.36
N SER A 263 40.82 11.16 13.21
CA SER A 263 40.56 12.50 12.73
C SER A 263 39.61 13.24 13.69
N ALA A 264 39.73 14.56 13.75
CA ALA A 264 38.84 15.36 14.56
C ALA A 264 37.37 15.23 14.10
N GLU A 265 37.15 14.96 12.81
CA GLU A 265 35.83 14.66 12.25
C GLU A 265 35.23 13.37 12.81
N GLU A 266 36.01 12.28 12.90
CA GLU A 266 35.50 10.99 13.42
C GLU A 266 35.21 11.08 14.92
N LEU A 267 36.07 11.78 15.66
CA LEU A 267 35.86 12.05 17.09
C LEU A 267 34.58 12.88 17.33
N GLN A 268 34.36 13.91 16.51
CA GLN A 268 33.12 14.70 16.60
C GLN A 268 31.90 13.89 16.19
N ALA A 269 32.01 13.02 15.18
CA ALA A 269 30.90 12.16 14.78
C ALA A 269 30.51 11.19 15.90
N SER A 270 31.48 10.47 16.48
CA SER A 270 31.27 9.60 17.64
C SER A 270 30.65 10.36 18.82
N ARG A 271 31.08 11.61 19.02
CA ARG A 271 30.53 12.47 20.06
C ARG A 271 29.06 12.81 19.84
N MET A 272 28.62 13.03 18.61
CA MET A 272 27.22 13.31 18.28
C MET A 272 26.31 12.10 18.54
N GLU A 273 26.84 10.88 18.54
CA GLU A 273 26.09 9.63 18.79
C GLU A 273 25.64 9.45 20.25
N VAL A 274 26.12 10.29 21.19
CA VAL A 274 25.78 10.18 22.62
C VAL A 274 25.07 11.42 23.21
N LEU A 275 25.01 12.54 22.49
CA LEU A 275 24.55 13.83 23.05
C LEU A 275 23.06 14.14 22.85
N GLY A 276 22.43 13.59 21.81
CA GLY A 276 21.14 14.06 21.31
C GLY A 276 21.22 15.46 20.66
N PRO A 277 20.10 16.20 20.56
CA PRO A 277 20.09 17.54 19.99
C PRO A 277 20.94 18.52 20.82
N ILE A 278 21.83 19.25 20.15
CA ILE A 278 22.68 20.28 20.75
C ILE A 278 22.60 21.60 19.98
N ALA A 279 22.50 22.72 20.69
CA ALA A 279 22.64 24.05 20.10
C ALA A 279 24.13 24.41 20.05
N GLU A 280 24.72 24.36 18.85
CA GLU A 280 26.13 24.69 18.62
C GLU A 280 26.27 25.58 17.38
N LYS A 281 27.19 26.54 17.42
CA LYS A 281 27.46 27.42 16.27
C LYS A 281 27.97 26.59 15.10
N GLU A 282 27.55 26.98 13.90
CA GLU A 282 28.00 26.31 12.67
C GLU A 282 29.52 26.36 12.56
N ASN A 283 30.13 25.21 12.28
CA ASN A 283 31.55 25.08 12.03
C ASN A 283 31.77 24.13 10.84
N SER A 284 32.98 24.17 10.27
CA SER A 284 33.30 23.39 9.06
C SER A 284 33.15 21.88 9.24
N MET A 285 33.27 21.40 10.48
CA MET A 285 33.18 19.98 10.82
C MET A 285 31.72 19.51 10.83
N LEU A 286 30.82 20.25 11.48
CA LEU A 286 29.39 19.94 11.50
C LEU A 286 28.78 20.02 10.09
N LEU A 287 29.19 21.01 9.28
CA LEU A 287 28.76 21.10 7.88
C LEU A 287 29.23 19.92 7.03
N LYS A 288 30.44 19.41 7.28
CA LYS A 288 30.97 18.21 6.60
C LYS A 288 30.20 16.95 7.02
N LEU A 289 29.95 16.78 8.31
CA LEU A 289 29.15 15.66 8.84
C LEU A 289 27.69 15.68 8.36
N GLU A 290 27.10 16.87 8.19
CA GLU A 290 25.79 17.04 7.55
C GLU A 290 25.84 16.65 6.06
N GLY A 291 26.87 17.07 5.33
CA GLY A 291 27.10 16.69 3.94
C GLY A 291 27.28 15.18 3.74
N GLU A 292 27.88 14.49 4.72
CA GLU A 292 28.00 13.03 4.78
C GLU A 292 26.70 12.33 5.25
N GLY A 293 25.72 13.08 5.76
CA GLY A 293 24.44 12.58 6.24
C GLY A 293 24.46 11.92 7.63
N ARG A 294 25.56 12.06 8.39
CA ARG A 294 25.69 11.51 9.76
C ARG A 294 24.86 12.28 10.78
N ILE A 295 24.82 13.61 10.62
CA ILE A 295 24.03 14.51 11.48
C ILE A 295 23.03 15.32 10.66
N LEU A 296 22.03 15.87 11.34
CA LEU A 296 21.04 16.77 10.76
C LEU A 296 20.97 18.08 11.54
N ARG A 297 20.79 19.18 10.82
CA ARG A 297 20.57 20.53 11.36
C ARG A 297 19.08 20.86 11.36
N GLY A 298 18.57 21.42 12.46
CA GLY A 298 17.14 21.75 12.59
C GLY A 298 16.77 22.41 13.91
N ARG A 299 15.47 22.62 14.14
CA ARG A 299 14.93 23.02 15.45
C ARG A 299 14.14 21.86 16.01
N PHE A 300 14.78 21.02 16.82
CA PHE A 300 14.23 19.75 17.28
C PHE A 300 13.54 19.91 18.64
N THR A 301 14.11 20.72 19.52
CA THR A 301 13.53 21.02 20.83
C THR A 301 12.37 22.03 20.71
N PRO A 302 11.17 21.74 21.25
CA PRO A 302 10.06 22.69 21.21
C PRO A 302 10.41 24.02 21.86
N GLY A 303 10.24 25.12 21.11
CA GLY A 303 10.55 26.47 21.58
C GLY A 303 12.00 26.92 21.40
N ALA A 304 12.87 26.10 20.79
CA ALA A 304 14.23 26.50 20.47
C ALA A 304 14.25 27.64 19.44
N SER A 305 14.97 28.72 19.74
CA SER A 305 15.23 29.84 18.83
C SER A 305 16.46 29.60 17.94
N GLU A 306 17.43 28.86 18.45
CA GLU A 306 18.70 28.55 17.80
C GLU A 306 18.62 27.28 16.95
N LEU A 307 19.52 27.13 15.99
CA LEU A 307 19.67 25.89 15.22
C LEU A 307 20.40 24.86 16.06
N GLU A 308 19.88 23.64 16.03
CA GLU A 308 20.42 22.49 16.73
C GLU A 308 20.97 21.47 15.73
N TRP A 309 21.97 20.71 16.18
CA TRP A 309 22.58 19.59 15.49
C TRP A 309 22.26 18.31 16.23
N CYS A 310 21.92 17.25 15.52
CA CYS A 310 21.63 15.95 16.14
C CYS A 310 22.10 14.81 15.25
N ASP A 311 22.65 13.75 15.86
CA ASP A 311 22.89 12.50 15.16
C ASP A 311 21.59 11.94 14.55
N ARG A 312 21.69 11.46 13.31
CA ARG A 312 20.54 10.98 12.54
C ARG A 312 19.84 9.80 13.21
N ARG A 313 20.59 8.87 13.82
CA ARG A 313 20.04 7.67 14.47
C ARG A 313 19.34 8.03 15.78
N LEU A 314 19.94 8.92 16.58
CA LEU A 314 19.31 9.46 17.79
C LEU A 314 18.03 10.21 17.47
N LEU A 315 18.05 11.07 16.45
CA LEU A 315 16.87 11.82 16.02
C LEU A 315 15.72 10.89 15.59
N ALA A 316 16.04 9.83 14.83
CA ALA A 316 15.05 8.81 14.45
C ALA A 316 14.48 8.07 15.68
N ARG A 317 15.28 7.79 16.71
CA ARG A 317 14.82 7.21 17.99
C ARG A 317 13.88 8.16 18.73
N ILE A 318 14.26 9.43 18.90
CA ILE A 318 13.46 10.47 19.56
C ILE A 318 12.09 10.58 18.89
N HIS A 319 12.09 10.64 17.56
CA HIS A 319 10.87 10.73 16.78
C HIS A 319 9.98 9.49 16.96
N ARG A 320 10.54 8.27 16.96
CA ARG A 320 9.77 7.04 17.25
C ARG A 320 9.14 7.06 18.65
N TYR A 321 9.87 7.50 19.68
CA TYR A 321 9.34 7.59 21.05
C TYR A 321 8.23 8.64 21.15
N THR A 322 8.43 9.79 20.50
CA THR A 322 7.41 10.84 20.37
C THR A 322 6.12 10.29 19.77
N LEU A 323 6.20 9.61 18.62
CA LEU A 323 5.04 9.00 17.97
C LEU A 323 4.40 7.90 18.82
N SER A 324 5.19 7.09 19.51
CA SER A 324 4.69 6.03 20.38
C SER A 324 3.83 6.58 21.52
N ARG A 325 4.29 7.64 22.18
CA ARG A 325 3.52 8.32 23.24
C ARG A 325 2.23 8.93 22.69
N LEU A 326 2.31 9.64 21.57
CA LEU A 326 1.14 10.27 20.95
C LEU A 326 0.12 9.22 20.50
N ARG A 327 0.58 8.05 20.04
CA ARG A 327 -0.27 6.89 19.72
C ARG A 327 -0.96 6.31 20.95
N SER A 328 -0.28 6.26 22.10
CA SER A 328 -0.84 5.70 23.34
C SER A 328 -1.88 6.60 24.01
N GLU A 329 -1.86 7.90 23.74
CA GLU A 329 -2.85 8.86 24.27
C GLU A 329 -4.22 8.79 23.56
N ILE A 330 -4.31 8.03 22.47
CA ILE A 330 -5.55 7.90 21.70
C ILE A 330 -6.46 6.89 22.39
N GLU A 331 -7.57 7.40 22.91
CA GLU A 331 -8.65 6.58 23.44
C GLU A 331 -9.61 6.17 22.30
N PRO A 332 -9.73 4.87 21.98
CA PRO A 332 -10.49 4.40 20.84
C PRO A 332 -12.00 4.54 21.03
N VAL A 333 -12.74 4.79 19.94
CA VAL A 333 -14.20 4.76 19.89
C VAL A 333 -14.72 3.38 19.48
N SER A 334 -15.97 3.06 19.80
CA SER A 334 -16.61 1.83 19.31
C SER A 334 -16.92 1.90 17.81
N ALA A 335 -17.13 0.75 17.16
CA ALA A 335 -17.51 0.70 15.75
C ALA A 335 -18.81 1.48 15.45
N ALA A 336 -19.79 1.45 16.36
CA ALA A 336 -21.02 2.23 16.24
C ALA A 336 -20.78 3.75 16.32
N GLN A 337 -19.91 4.19 17.25
CA GLN A 337 -19.52 5.59 17.33
C GLN A 337 -18.72 6.05 16.11
N PHE A 338 -17.85 5.19 15.57
CA PHE A 338 -17.15 5.48 14.31
C PHE A 338 -18.14 5.56 13.14
N MET A 339 -19.15 4.70 13.07
CA MET A 339 -20.20 4.78 12.06
C MET A 339 -21.01 6.08 12.19
N ARG A 340 -21.38 6.50 13.40
CA ARG A 340 -21.99 7.84 13.64
C ARG A 340 -21.08 8.93 13.09
N PHE A 341 -19.80 8.91 13.46
CA PHE A 341 -18.82 9.85 12.94
C PHE A 341 -18.81 9.90 11.42
N LEU A 342 -18.82 8.75 10.73
CA LEU A 342 -18.83 8.69 9.27
C LEU A 342 -20.11 9.28 8.64
N LEU A 343 -21.27 9.07 9.27
CA LEU A 343 -22.55 9.65 8.81
C LEU A 343 -22.51 11.19 8.84
N HIS A 344 -21.95 11.78 9.89
CA HIS A 344 -21.73 13.22 10.02
C HIS A 344 -20.59 13.70 9.08
N TRP A 345 -19.46 12.99 9.07
CA TRP A 345 -18.27 13.31 8.28
C TRP A 345 -18.56 13.39 6.78
N GLN A 346 -19.42 12.52 6.27
CA GLN A 346 -19.83 12.52 4.86
C GLN A 346 -21.18 13.20 4.61
N HIS A 347 -21.67 14.02 5.54
CA HIS A 347 -22.85 14.87 5.35
C HIS A 347 -24.17 14.12 5.09
N VAL A 348 -24.27 12.87 5.55
CA VAL A 348 -25.49 12.05 5.41
C VAL A 348 -26.42 12.21 6.62
N ALA A 349 -25.85 12.49 7.79
CA ALA A 349 -26.62 12.81 9.00
C ALA A 349 -27.58 13.99 8.77
N ALA A 350 -28.71 13.99 9.48
CA ALA A 350 -29.77 14.96 9.22
C ALA A 350 -29.32 16.39 9.57
N GLY A 351 -29.48 17.33 8.62
CA GLY A 351 -29.17 18.74 8.84
C GLY A 351 -27.73 19.14 8.51
N GLU A 352 -26.87 18.18 8.17
CA GLU A 352 -25.48 18.42 7.77
C GLU A 352 -25.24 18.35 6.27
N GLN A 353 -26.29 18.07 5.47
CA GLN A 353 -26.21 18.07 4.02
C GLN A 353 -25.74 19.43 3.50
N LEU A 354 -24.78 19.40 2.57
CA LEU A 354 -24.30 20.58 1.90
C LEU A 354 -25.36 21.13 0.92
N LYS A 355 -25.11 22.34 0.40
CA LYS A 355 -26.03 23.04 -0.51
C LYS A 355 -25.30 23.63 -1.72
N GLY A 356 -26.00 23.65 -2.84
CA GLY A 356 -25.54 24.27 -4.08
C GLY A 356 -24.32 23.59 -4.72
N ALA A 357 -23.81 24.24 -5.78
CA ALA A 357 -22.76 23.67 -6.63
C ALA A 357 -21.41 23.49 -5.92
N GLU A 358 -21.02 24.39 -5.01
CA GLU A 358 -19.78 24.24 -4.24
C GLU A 358 -19.90 23.12 -3.20
N GLY A 359 -21.07 22.96 -2.58
CA GLY A 359 -21.36 21.81 -1.72
C GLY A 359 -21.22 20.49 -2.49
N LEU A 360 -21.80 20.42 -3.69
CA LEU A 360 -21.65 19.25 -4.56
C LEU A 360 -20.17 18.99 -4.94
N ALA A 361 -19.41 20.03 -5.28
CA ALA A 361 -17.99 19.89 -5.60
C ALA A 361 -17.18 19.33 -4.41
N ALA A 362 -17.46 19.79 -3.19
CA ALA A 362 -16.84 19.27 -1.98
C ALA A 362 -17.20 17.79 -1.72
N ILE A 363 -18.46 17.36 -1.98
CA ILE A 363 -18.85 15.95 -1.88
C ILE A 363 -18.13 15.10 -2.94
N VAL A 364 -18.02 15.59 -4.18
CA VAL A 364 -17.30 14.88 -5.24
C VAL A 364 -15.83 14.73 -4.88
N GLU A 365 -15.19 15.78 -4.36
CA GLU A 365 -13.81 15.71 -3.89
C GLU A 365 -13.65 14.76 -2.70
N GLN A 366 -14.60 14.71 -1.76
CA GLN A 366 -14.56 13.79 -0.63
C GLN A 366 -14.73 12.32 -1.06
N LEU A 367 -15.59 12.05 -2.04
CA LEU A 367 -15.86 10.70 -2.55
C LEU A 367 -15.00 10.34 -3.77
N GLU A 368 -14.05 11.20 -4.14
CA GLU A 368 -13.27 11.11 -5.35
C GLU A 368 -12.63 9.75 -5.53
N GLY A 369 -12.85 9.10 -6.67
CA GLY A 369 -12.26 7.81 -7.00
C GLY A 369 -12.95 6.59 -6.39
N PHE A 370 -14.00 6.77 -5.58
CA PHE A 370 -14.83 5.64 -5.14
C PHE A 370 -15.71 5.14 -6.29
N GLU A 371 -15.61 3.86 -6.61
CA GLU A 371 -16.41 3.24 -7.66
C GLU A 371 -17.72 2.66 -7.11
N LEU A 372 -18.85 3.12 -7.63
CA LEU A 372 -20.18 2.59 -7.31
C LEU A 372 -21.04 2.44 -8.57
N ALA A 373 -22.12 1.66 -8.47
CA ALA A 373 -23.02 1.40 -9.60
C ALA A 373 -23.51 2.70 -10.25
N ALA A 374 -23.34 2.87 -11.56
CA ALA A 374 -23.63 4.12 -12.28
C ALA A 374 -25.00 4.75 -11.94
N ALA A 375 -26.02 3.92 -11.75
CA ALA A 375 -27.38 4.38 -11.44
C ALA A 375 -27.55 4.94 -10.01
N ALA A 376 -26.62 4.68 -9.09
CA ALA A 376 -26.74 5.07 -7.69
C ALA A 376 -26.22 6.49 -7.38
N TRP A 377 -25.38 7.08 -8.23
CA TRP A 377 -24.83 8.43 -8.01
C TRP A 377 -25.93 9.49 -7.84
N GLU A 378 -26.76 9.70 -8.88
CA GLU A 378 -27.76 10.76 -8.88
C GLU A 378 -29.05 10.41 -8.14
N HIS A 379 -29.35 9.12 -7.96
CA HIS A 379 -30.57 8.69 -7.30
C HIS A 379 -30.41 8.53 -5.79
N ASP A 380 -29.23 8.05 -5.35
CA ASP A 380 -29.02 7.68 -3.96
C ASP A 380 -27.91 8.50 -3.28
N VAL A 381 -26.71 8.54 -3.85
CA VAL A 381 -25.49 8.98 -3.13
C VAL A 381 -25.37 10.50 -3.03
N LEU A 382 -25.56 11.23 -4.14
CA LEU A 382 -25.46 12.71 -4.16
C LEU A 382 -26.63 13.38 -3.43
N PRO A 383 -27.91 12.98 -3.63
CA PRO A 383 -29.03 13.57 -2.90
C PRO A 383 -29.02 13.29 -1.40
N ALA A 384 -28.32 12.23 -0.95
CA ALA A 384 -28.15 11.96 0.48
C ALA A 384 -27.22 12.97 1.18
N ARG A 385 -26.36 13.65 0.41
CA ARG A 385 -25.30 14.55 0.92
C ARG A 385 -25.50 16.02 0.54
N VAL A 386 -26.30 16.28 -0.49
CA VAL A 386 -26.63 17.63 -0.98
C VAL A 386 -28.15 17.82 -0.96
N SER A 387 -28.63 18.72 -0.09
CA SER A 387 -30.07 18.83 0.21
C SER A 387 -30.93 19.39 -0.93
N ASP A 388 -30.33 20.22 -1.79
CA ASP A 388 -30.94 20.84 -2.96
C ASP A 388 -30.35 20.31 -4.28
N TYR A 389 -29.91 19.04 -4.29
CA TYR A 389 -29.28 18.43 -5.46
C TYR A 389 -30.20 18.48 -6.70
N GLY A 390 -29.71 19.14 -7.75
CA GLY A 390 -30.28 19.13 -9.09
C GLY A 390 -29.30 18.52 -10.10
N VAL A 391 -29.81 17.77 -11.07
CA VAL A 391 -28.99 17.06 -12.07
C VAL A 391 -28.14 18.00 -12.92
N GLU A 392 -28.57 19.25 -13.09
CA GLU A 392 -27.85 20.29 -13.81
C GLU A 392 -26.59 20.79 -13.07
N GLN A 393 -26.46 20.52 -11.77
CA GLN A 393 -25.31 20.94 -10.99
C GLN A 393 -24.07 20.09 -11.34
N ILE A 394 -24.22 18.76 -11.38
CA ILE A 394 -23.11 17.89 -11.77
C ILE A 394 -22.73 18.09 -13.25
N ASP A 395 -23.73 18.33 -14.11
CA ASP A 395 -23.48 18.64 -15.52
C ASP A 395 -22.66 19.92 -15.67
N ARG A 396 -22.99 20.98 -14.91
CA ARG A 396 -22.22 22.23 -14.89
C ARG A 396 -20.78 22.04 -14.39
N LEU A 397 -20.56 21.22 -13.36
CA LEU A 397 -19.22 20.93 -12.84
C LEU A 397 -18.37 20.13 -13.85
N CYS A 398 -18.99 19.21 -14.58
CA CYS A 398 -18.31 18.47 -15.66
C CYS A 398 -17.95 19.41 -16.82
N LEU A 399 -18.90 20.23 -17.27
CA LEU A 399 -18.74 21.17 -18.39
C LEU A 399 -17.74 22.28 -18.07
N SER A 400 -17.66 22.75 -16.82
CA SER A 400 -16.66 23.72 -16.39
C SER A 400 -15.26 23.11 -16.27
N GLY A 401 -15.12 21.81 -16.50
CA GLY A 401 -13.85 21.09 -16.37
C GLY A 401 -13.40 20.87 -14.92
N ARG A 402 -14.25 21.06 -13.91
CA ARG A 402 -13.88 20.82 -12.50
C ARG A 402 -13.97 19.34 -12.15
N VAL A 403 -15.00 18.66 -12.65
CA VAL A 403 -15.28 17.25 -12.39
C VAL A 403 -15.12 16.44 -13.67
N ALA A 404 -14.70 15.20 -13.51
CA ALA A 404 -14.73 14.17 -14.54
C ALA A 404 -15.36 12.91 -13.95
N TRP A 405 -15.80 12.02 -14.83
CA TRP A 405 -16.38 10.74 -14.45
C TRP A 405 -15.85 9.63 -15.36
N GLY A 406 -15.76 8.42 -14.83
CA GLY A 406 -15.27 7.28 -15.58
C GLY A 406 -15.16 6.06 -14.69
N ARG A 407 -14.82 4.92 -15.29
CA ARG A 407 -14.48 3.71 -14.55
C ARG A 407 -12.96 3.64 -14.45
N LEU A 408 -12.47 3.43 -13.24
CA LEU A 408 -11.06 3.39 -12.88
C LEU A 408 -10.50 1.97 -12.94
N THR A 409 -11.32 0.97 -12.62
CA THR A 409 -10.93 -0.43 -12.74
C THR A 409 -11.15 -0.97 -14.14
N PRO A 410 -10.20 -1.69 -14.75
CA PRO A 410 -10.41 -2.32 -16.05
C PRO A 410 -11.67 -3.20 -16.05
N GLY A 411 -12.52 -3.01 -17.06
CA GLY A 411 -13.73 -3.80 -17.28
C GLY A 411 -13.73 -4.49 -18.64
N ASP A 412 -14.49 -5.58 -18.76
CA ASP A 412 -14.67 -6.32 -20.03
C ASP A 412 -15.88 -5.84 -20.85
N GLY A 413 -16.56 -4.78 -20.40
CA GLY A 413 -17.72 -4.21 -21.08
C GLY A 413 -19.02 -5.02 -20.97
N LYS A 414 -19.01 -6.22 -20.37
CA LYS A 414 -20.17 -7.11 -20.32
C LYS A 414 -21.16 -6.79 -19.20
N VAL A 415 -20.69 -6.11 -18.16
CA VAL A 415 -21.54 -5.69 -17.04
C VAL A 415 -22.59 -4.69 -17.54
N PRO A 416 -23.88 -4.86 -17.20
CA PRO A 416 -24.90 -3.88 -17.55
C PRO A 416 -24.54 -2.50 -17.00
N LEU A 417 -24.63 -1.47 -17.86
CA LEU A 417 -24.19 -0.11 -17.53
C LEU A 417 -24.76 0.44 -16.22
N ARG A 418 -26.01 0.10 -15.87
CA ARG A 418 -26.65 0.55 -14.62
C ARG A 418 -25.91 0.07 -13.36
N SER A 419 -25.29 -1.10 -13.43
CA SER A 419 -24.50 -1.72 -12.35
C SER A 419 -23.00 -1.53 -12.52
N SER A 420 -22.54 -0.96 -13.63
CA SER A 420 -21.13 -0.76 -13.87
C SER A 420 -20.54 0.22 -12.84
N PRO A 421 -19.36 -0.09 -12.28
CA PRO A 421 -18.67 0.79 -11.35
C PRO A 421 -18.23 2.06 -12.07
N ILE A 422 -18.69 3.22 -11.61
CA ILE A 422 -18.29 4.54 -12.10
C ILE A 422 -17.83 5.36 -10.90
N ALA A 423 -16.72 6.05 -11.04
CA ALA A 423 -16.21 7.03 -10.09
C ALA A 423 -16.43 8.45 -10.62
N LEU A 424 -16.64 9.37 -9.68
CA LEU A 424 -16.50 10.82 -9.88
C LEU A 424 -15.13 11.24 -9.34
N MET A 425 -14.50 12.22 -9.97
CA MET A 425 -13.19 12.73 -9.56
C MET A 425 -13.01 14.19 -9.99
N LEU A 426 -12.09 14.89 -9.33
CA LEU A 426 -11.67 16.20 -9.81
C LEU A 426 -10.85 16.01 -11.08
N ARG A 427 -11.09 16.86 -12.09
CA ARG A 427 -10.47 16.69 -13.41
C ARG A 427 -8.94 16.70 -13.34
N GLN A 428 -8.37 17.52 -12.46
CA GLN A 428 -6.93 17.64 -12.25
C GLN A 428 -6.29 16.38 -11.65
N HIS A 429 -7.08 15.50 -11.04
CA HIS A 429 -6.64 14.22 -10.46
C HIS A 429 -6.99 13.03 -11.36
N VAL A 430 -7.58 13.27 -12.54
CA VAL A 430 -7.80 12.21 -13.53
C VAL A 430 -6.43 11.68 -13.96
N PRO A 431 -6.15 10.37 -13.83
CA PRO A 431 -4.89 9.80 -14.26
C PRO A 431 -4.62 10.09 -15.75
N ALA A 432 -3.36 10.35 -16.12
CA ALA A 432 -2.97 10.55 -17.51
C ALA A 432 -3.11 9.25 -18.34
N ALA A 433 -3.09 9.32 -19.68
CA ALA A 433 -3.48 8.21 -20.55
C ALA A 433 -2.43 7.09 -20.71
N GLY A 434 -2.89 5.83 -20.63
CA GLY A 434 -2.25 4.62 -21.13
C GLY A 434 -3.29 3.72 -21.84
N GLY A 435 -2.90 2.99 -22.87
CA GLY A 435 -3.84 2.20 -23.67
C GLY A 435 -4.24 0.89 -22.97
N SER A 436 -5.52 0.71 -22.65
CA SER A 436 -6.07 -0.60 -22.25
C SER A 436 -6.69 -1.32 -23.46
N GLU A 437 -6.23 -2.55 -23.73
CA GLU A 437 -6.78 -3.44 -24.76
C GLU A 437 -7.92 -4.31 -24.22
N ALA A 438 -9.00 -3.70 -23.71
CA ALA A 438 -10.17 -4.48 -23.34
C ALA A 438 -10.80 -5.15 -24.59
N PRO A 439 -11.19 -6.44 -24.52
CA PRO A 439 -11.81 -7.16 -25.63
C PRO A 439 -13.26 -6.70 -25.81
N VAL A 440 -13.46 -5.65 -26.61
CA VAL A 440 -14.77 -5.08 -26.91
C VAL A 440 -15.31 -5.51 -28.28
N SER A 441 -16.62 -5.43 -28.45
CA SER A 441 -17.34 -5.74 -29.68
C SER A 441 -16.85 -4.96 -30.90
N ALA A 442 -17.25 -5.39 -32.09
CA ALA A 442 -16.91 -4.70 -33.34
C ALA A 442 -17.41 -3.25 -33.36
N GLN A 443 -18.68 -3.01 -32.96
CA GLN A 443 -19.21 -1.65 -32.88
C GLN A 443 -18.48 -0.77 -31.87
N ALA A 444 -18.11 -1.31 -30.71
CA ALA A 444 -17.35 -0.58 -29.70
C ALA A 444 -15.93 -0.27 -30.19
N ARG A 445 -15.28 -1.20 -30.89
CA ARG A 445 -13.98 -0.95 -31.55
C ARG A 445 -14.05 0.18 -32.55
N SER A 446 -15.05 0.19 -33.44
CA SER A 446 -15.21 1.27 -34.43
C SER A 446 -15.42 2.64 -33.76
N VAL A 447 -16.22 2.72 -32.71
CA VAL A 447 -16.41 3.96 -31.93
C VAL A 447 -15.10 4.39 -31.26
N ARG A 448 -14.36 3.45 -30.64
CA ARG A 448 -13.06 3.71 -30.01
C ARG A 448 -12.03 4.23 -31.02
N GLU A 449 -11.97 3.63 -32.21
CA GLU A 449 -11.08 4.05 -33.30
C GLU A 449 -11.44 5.44 -33.82
N ALA A 450 -12.73 5.75 -33.98
CA ALA A 450 -13.17 7.09 -34.34
C ALA A 450 -12.71 8.15 -33.32
N LEU A 451 -12.88 7.88 -32.02
CA LEU A 451 -12.40 8.77 -30.95
C LEU A 451 -10.88 8.85 -30.87
N LYS A 452 -10.18 7.75 -31.12
CA LYS A 452 -8.70 7.72 -31.16
C LYS A 452 -8.16 8.59 -32.30
N ASN A 453 -8.78 8.52 -33.48
CA ASN A 453 -8.29 9.18 -34.69
C ASN A 453 -8.72 10.65 -34.78
N ARG A 454 -9.88 11.01 -34.24
CA ARG A 454 -10.48 12.36 -34.39
C ARG A 454 -10.59 13.13 -33.08
N GLY A 455 -10.24 12.53 -31.95
CA GLY A 455 -10.38 13.14 -30.63
C GLY A 455 -11.81 13.12 -30.11
N ALA A 456 -12.18 14.12 -29.29
CA ALA A 456 -13.50 14.21 -28.69
C ALA A 456 -14.57 14.60 -29.71
N LEU A 457 -15.64 13.81 -29.82
CA LEU A 457 -16.68 13.94 -30.84
C LEU A 457 -18.08 13.99 -30.23
N PHE A 458 -18.99 14.78 -30.83
CA PHE A 458 -20.41 14.68 -30.55
C PHE A 458 -21.00 13.37 -31.08
N PHE A 459 -22.14 12.94 -30.55
CA PHE A 459 -22.78 11.68 -30.95
C PHE A 459 -23.08 11.59 -32.45
N ASN A 460 -23.58 12.67 -33.07
CA ASN A 460 -23.87 12.67 -34.51
C ASN A 460 -22.59 12.60 -35.36
N GLU A 461 -21.48 13.16 -34.88
CA GLU A 461 -20.18 13.05 -35.52
C GLU A 461 -19.62 11.63 -35.41
N LEU A 462 -19.85 10.95 -34.29
CA LEU A 462 -19.53 9.52 -34.15
C LEU A 462 -20.31 8.66 -35.14
N VAL A 463 -21.62 8.89 -35.27
CA VAL A 463 -22.46 8.19 -36.27
C VAL A 463 -21.93 8.41 -37.68
N ALA A 464 -21.58 9.65 -38.03
CA ALA A 464 -21.00 9.97 -39.34
C ALA A 464 -19.61 9.35 -39.54
N ALA A 465 -18.76 9.36 -38.50
CA ALA A 465 -17.40 8.85 -38.57
C ALA A 465 -17.33 7.31 -38.64
N THR A 466 -18.24 6.61 -37.96
CA THR A 466 -18.26 5.14 -37.98
C THR A 466 -19.15 4.54 -39.08
N GLY A 467 -20.06 5.33 -39.65
CA GLY A 467 -21.06 4.84 -40.63
C GLY A 467 -22.06 3.84 -40.05
N LEU A 468 -22.16 3.75 -38.72
CA LEU A 468 -23.03 2.79 -38.03
C LEU A 468 -24.42 3.39 -37.76
N LEU A 469 -25.43 2.54 -37.59
CA LEU A 469 -26.74 2.99 -37.11
C LEU A 469 -26.60 3.65 -35.72
N PRO A 470 -27.36 4.72 -35.40
CA PRO A 470 -27.30 5.40 -34.10
C PRO A 470 -27.44 4.45 -32.90
N THR A 471 -28.28 3.43 -33.01
CA THR A 471 -28.48 2.42 -31.96
C THR A 471 -27.25 1.54 -31.73
N LEU A 472 -26.41 1.30 -32.74
CA LEU A 472 -25.16 0.57 -32.61
C LEU A 472 -24.06 1.43 -31.99
N VAL A 473 -24.00 2.72 -32.34
CA VAL A 473 -23.10 3.69 -31.69
C VAL A 473 -23.46 3.85 -30.21
N GLU A 474 -24.75 3.95 -29.89
CA GLU A 474 -25.24 3.99 -28.49
C GLU A 474 -24.79 2.74 -27.71
N ARG A 475 -24.99 1.55 -28.27
CA ARG A 475 -24.56 0.29 -27.64
C ARG A 475 -23.04 0.23 -27.48
N GLY A 476 -22.30 0.65 -28.50
CA GLY A 476 -20.84 0.75 -28.45
C GLY A 476 -20.37 1.69 -27.35
N LEU A 477 -20.96 2.87 -27.22
CA LEU A 477 -20.66 3.81 -26.13
C LEU A 477 -20.98 3.22 -24.75
N ALA A 478 -22.14 2.57 -24.58
CA ALA A 478 -22.49 1.94 -23.31
C ALA A 478 -21.51 0.82 -22.90
N GLU A 479 -21.06 0.02 -23.86
CA GLU A 479 -20.04 -1.02 -23.66
C GLU A 479 -18.67 -0.40 -23.31
N LEU A 480 -18.24 0.62 -24.05
CA LEU A 480 -16.97 1.32 -23.80
C LEU A 480 -16.95 2.03 -22.44
N VAL A 481 -18.06 2.65 -22.03
CA VAL A 481 -18.20 3.24 -20.70
C VAL A 481 -18.14 2.15 -19.63
N SER A 482 -18.84 1.02 -19.84
CA SER A 482 -18.79 -0.12 -18.92
C SER A 482 -17.38 -0.72 -18.82
N ALA A 483 -16.59 -0.68 -19.90
CA ALA A 483 -15.20 -1.09 -19.91
C ALA A 483 -14.21 -0.05 -19.32
N GLY A 484 -14.66 1.19 -19.10
CA GLY A 484 -13.82 2.29 -18.61
C GLY A 484 -12.96 2.97 -19.67
N LEU A 485 -13.32 2.82 -20.95
CA LEU A 485 -12.53 3.33 -22.08
C LEU A 485 -13.00 4.68 -22.61
N VAL A 486 -14.20 5.12 -22.24
CA VAL A 486 -14.83 6.34 -22.76
C VAL A 486 -15.50 7.13 -21.63
N THR A 487 -15.42 8.45 -21.73
CA THR A 487 -16.11 9.43 -20.88
C THR A 487 -16.81 10.48 -21.76
N ALA A 488 -17.50 11.44 -21.13
CA ALA A 488 -18.07 12.60 -21.80
C ALA A 488 -17.86 13.89 -21.00
N ASP A 489 -17.93 15.02 -21.69
CA ASP A 489 -17.80 16.36 -21.10
C ASP A 489 -18.90 16.72 -20.09
N SER A 490 -19.99 15.95 -20.06
CA SER A 490 -21.11 16.12 -19.14
C SER A 490 -21.57 14.78 -18.57
N PHE A 491 -22.09 14.78 -17.34
CA PHE A 491 -22.70 13.59 -16.73
C PHE A 491 -24.02 13.21 -17.43
N SER A 492 -24.66 14.16 -18.12
CA SER A 492 -25.84 13.93 -18.96
C SER A 492 -25.64 12.82 -20.00
N GLY A 493 -24.41 12.57 -20.48
CA GLY A 493 -24.14 11.46 -21.40
C GLY A 493 -24.32 10.09 -20.76
N LEU A 494 -23.78 9.90 -19.55
CA LEU A 494 -24.03 8.68 -18.78
C LEU A 494 -25.52 8.54 -18.46
N ARG A 495 -26.16 9.64 -18.00
CA ARG A 495 -27.60 9.67 -17.71
C ARG A 495 -28.44 9.26 -18.91
N ALA A 496 -28.09 9.73 -20.11
CA ALA A 496 -28.78 9.38 -21.34
C ALA A 496 -28.68 7.88 -21.67
N LEU A 497 -27.52 7.26 -21.47
CA LEU A 497 -27.33 5.82 -21.66
C LEU A 497 -28.05 4.96 -20.60
N LEU A 498 -28.30 5.51 -19.40
CA LEU A 498 -29.05 4.83 -18.34
C LEU A 498 -30.58 4.88 -18.54
N ALA A 499 -31.08 5.82 -19.33
CA ALA A 499 -32.50 5.99 -19.63
C ALA A 499 -33.11 4.76 -20.34
N PRO A 500 -34.45 4.58 -20.35
CA PRO A 500 -35.08 3.53 -21.15
C PRO A 500 -34.82 3.69 -22.65
N GLN A 501 -34.64 2.58 -23.37
CA GLN A 501 -34.21 2.55 -24.79
C GLN A 501 -34.99 3.51 -25.71
N HIS A 502 -36.30 3.62 -25.55
CA HIS A 502 -37.16 4.49 -26.35
C HIS A 502 -36.90 6.01 -26.19
N LYS A 503 -36.22 6.43 -25.11
CA LYS A 503 -35.84 7.83 -24.86
C LYS A 503 -34.37 8.14 -25.15
N ARG A 504 -33.52 7.11 -25.30
CA ARG A 504 -32.05 7.28 -25.33
C ARG A 504 -31.57 8.10 -26.52
N ASN A 505 -32.02 7.78 -27.73
CA ASN A 505 -31.45 8.37 -28.96
C ASN A 505 -31.51 9.91 -28.96
N ARG A 506 -32.64 10.51 -28.55
CA ARG A 506 -32.77 11.98 -28.41
C ARG A 506 -31.92 12.56 -27.29
N LEU A 507 -31.78 11.85 -26.17
CA LEU A 507 -31.03 12.32 -25.01
C LEU A 507 -29.51 12.25 -25.22
N VAL A 508 -29.03 11.20 -25.90
CA VAL A 508 -27.60 11.01 -26.19
C VAL A 508 -27.10 12.05 -27.20
N GLN A 509 -27.94 12.54 -28.12
CA GLN A 509 -27.58 13.63 -29.02
C GLN A 509 -27.29 14.95 -28.30
N GLY A 510 -27.94 15.21 -27.16
CA GLY A 510 -27.72 16.40 -26.32
C GLY A 510 -26.66 16.21 -25.23
N ALA A 511 -25.93 15.09 -25.22
CA ALA A 511 -25.06 14.68 -24.12
C ALA A 511 -23.68 15.37 -24.06
N GLY A 512 -23.34 16.21 -25.04
CA GLY A 512 -22.00 16.78 -25.19
C GLY A 512 -21.08 15.89 -26.03
N ARG A 513 -19.76 16.14 -25.91
CA ARG A 513 -18.72 15.38 -26.62
C ARG A 513 -18.29 14.18 -25.80
N TRP A 514 -18.09 13.07 -26.50
CA TRP A 514 -17.52 11.83 -25.98
C TRP A 514 -16.03 11.81 -26.27
N ALA A 515 -15.23 11.30 -25.34
CA ALA A 515 -13.78 11.21 -25.46
C ALA A 515 -13.27 9.89 -24.91
N LEU A 516 -12.08 9.47 -25.33
CA LEU A 516 -11.41 8.34 -24.68
C LEU A 516 -11.09 8.71 -23.24
N PHE A 517 -11.36 7.78 -22.32
CA PHE A 517 -10.98 7.93 -20.93
C PHE A 517 -9.51 7.51 -20.78
N PRO A 518 -8.65 8.38 -20.22
CA PRO A 518 -7.27 8.02 -19.96
C PRO A 518 -7.22 7.00 -18.81
N LEU A 519 -6.81 5.77 -19.09
CA LEU A 519 -6.54 4.76 -18.05
C LEU A 519 -5.03 4.63 -17.89
N HIS A 520 -4.47 4.89 -16.72
CA HIS A 520 -3.08 4.53 -16.42
C HIS A 520 -2.93 3.98 -15.00
N ASP A 521 -1.75 3.44 -14.72
CA ASP A 521 -1.29 3.05 -13.40
C ASP A 521 -1.47 4.23 -12.45
N PHE A 522 -2.14 3.97 -11.34
CA PHE A 522 -2.29 4.87 -10.20
C PHE A 522 -0.91 5.12 -9.56
N SER A 523 -0.05 5.92 -10.20
CA SER A 523 1.34 6.08 -9.75
C SER A 523 1.50 7.06 -8.59
N ASP A 524 0.53 7.96 -8.35
CA ASP A 524 0.53 8.83 -7.17
C ASP A 524 -0.22 8.20 -5.99
N GLY A 525 0.46 7.26 -5.33
CA GLY A 525 -0.06 6.63 -4.12
C GLY A 525 -0.31 7.63 -2.97
N GLU A 526 0.41 8.75 -2.90
CA GLU A 526 0.22 9.74 -1.83
C GLU A 526 -1.09 10.51 -2.02
N ALA A 527 -1.44 10.89 -3.26
CA ALA A 527 -2.75 11.47 -3.58
C ALA A 527 -3.90 10.54 -3.19
N ILE A 528 -3.79 9.24 -3.49
CA ILE A 528 -4.78 8.23 -3.09
C ILE A 528 -4.89 8.15 -1.57
N ALA A 529 -3.76 8.08 -0.85
CA ALA A 529 -3.74 8.02 0.61
C ALA A 529 -4.43 9.25 1.23
N ARG A 530 -4.18 10.44 0.70
CA ARG A 530 -4.85 11.69 1.13
C ARG A 530 -6.34 11.67 0.81
N GLY A 531 -6.74 11.20 -0.37
CA GLY A 531 -8.14 11.05 -0.75
C GLY A 531 -8.91 10.13 0.21
N LEU A 532 -8.31 9.02 0.62
CA LEU A 532 -8.92 8.08 1.59
C LEU A 532 -9.06 8.70 2.98
N LEU A 533 -8.06 9.44 3.44
CA LEU A 533 -8.15 10.20 4.69
C LEU A 533 -9.24 11.26 4.62
N LYS A 534 -9.38 11.97 3.51
CA LYS A 534 -10.47 12.94 3.29
C LYS A 534 -11.84 12.26 3.29
N ARG A 535 -11.95 11.08 2.67
CA ARG A 535 -13.20 10.31 2.57
C ARG A 535 -13.68 9.75 3.90
N TYR A 536 -12.78 9.14 4.67
CA TYR A 536 -13.14 8.38 5.87
C TYR A 536 -12.74 9.03 7.18
N GLY A 537 -11.87 10.03 7.16
CA GLY A 537 -11.26 10.64 8.35
C GLY A 537 -10.24 9.73 9.04
N VAL A 538 -10.61 8.46 9.29
CA VAL A 538 -9.76 7.40 9.83
C VAL A 538 -9.70 6.24 8.84
N VAL A 539 -8.50 5.77 8.52
CA VAL A 539 -8.24 4.71 7.56
C VAL A 539 -7.52 3.53 8.22
N PHE A 540 -8.01 2.33 7.95
CA PHE A 540 -7.41 1.06 8.36
C PHE A 540 -7.79 -0.06 7.38
N ARG A 541 -7.03 -1.16 7.38
CA ARG A 541 -7.13 -2.23 6.37
C ARG A 541 -8.56 -2.72 6.12
N ALA A 542 -9.33 -3.00 7.17
CA ALA A 542 -10.67 -3.58 7.03
C ALA A 542 -11.66 -2.62 6.35
N LEU A 543 -11.51 -1.31 6.55
CA LEU A 543 -12.39 -0.30 5.96
C LEU A 543 -12.30 -0.26 4.43
N LEU A 544 -11.13 -0.60 3.87
CA LEU A 544 -10.84 -0.50 2.44
C LEU A 544 -11.29 -1.72 1.62
N GLN A 545 -12.01 -2.68 2.21
CA GLN A 545 -12.46 -3.88 1.50
C GLN A 545 -13.43 -3.62 0.33
N ARG A 546 -13.98 -2.41 0.21
CA ARG A 546 -14.88 -2.00 -0.88
C ARG A 546 -14.20 -1.14 -1.93
N GLU A 547 -12.90 -0.91 -1.77
CA GLU A 547 -12.13 0.00 -2.58
C GLU A 547 -11.22 -0.77 -3.53
N SER A 548 -11.10 -0.26 -4.75
CA SER A 548 -10.16 -0.79 -5.75
C SER A 548 -8.87 0.02 -5.68
N LEU A 549 -7.97 -0.36 -4.77
CA LEU A 549 -6.79 0.44 -4.40
C LEU A 549 -5.49 -0.37 -4.48
N PRO A 550 -4.33 0.31 -4.46
CA PRO A 550 -3.06 -0.34 -4.18
C PRO A 550 -3.11 -1.19 -2.89
N PRO A 551 -2.26 -2.22 -2.77
CA PRO A 551 -2.19 -3.05 -1.59
C PRO A 551 -2.03 -2.23 -0.30
N TRP A 552 -2.70 -2.63 0.78
CA TRP A 552 -2.62 -1.97 2.10
C TRP A 552 -1.17 -1.72 2.56
N ARG A 553 -0.27 -2.65 2.26
CA ARG A 553 1.17 -2.54 2.59
C ARG A 553 1.82 -1.28 2.00
N ASP A 554 1.41 -0.88 0.81
CA ASP A 554 1.99 0.28 0.13
C ASP A 554 1.37 1.58 0.68
N LEU A 555 0.07 1.58 0.97
CA LEU A 555 -0.59 2.68 1.67
C LEU A 555 -0.02 2.92 3.08
N VAL A 556 0.28 1.87 3.85
CA VAL A 556 0.87 2.00 5.20
C VAL A 556 2.24 2.69 5.15
N LYS A 557 3.07 2.42 4.14
CA LYS A 557 4.38 3.09 3.99
C LYS A 557 4.18 4.60 3.81
N LEU A 558 3.17 4.99 3.02
CA LEU A 558 2.83 6.40 2.78
C LEU A 558 2.24 7.04 4.03
N TYR A 559 1.30 6.40 4.72
CA TYR A 559 0.72 6.92 5.95
C TYR A 559 1.77 7.11 7.06
N ARG A 560 2.72 6.18 7.21
CA ARG A 560 3.82 6.36 8.17
C ARG A 560 4.71 7.56 7.81
N ARG A 561 4.89 7.85 6.52
CA ARG A 561 5.62 9.05 6.07
C ARG A 561 4.83 10.33 6.39
N LEU A 562 3.54 10.34 6.09
CA LEU A 562 2.65 11.47 6.42
C LEU A 562 2.58 11.71 7.94
N GLU A 563 2.58 10.64 8.73
CA GLU A 563 2.63 10.73 10.20
C GLU A 563 3.98 11.28 10.68
N ALA A 564 5.09 10.86 10.06
CA ALA A 564 6.41 11.39 10.38
C ALA A 564 6.53 12.89 10.11
N ARG A 565 5.86 13.39 9.07
CA ARG A 565 5.69 14.82 8.78
C ARG A 565 4.75 15.54 9.74
N GLY A 566 4.07 14.82 10.64
CA GLY A 566 3.09 15.39 11.57
C GLY A 566 1.76 15.79 10.91
N GLU A 567 1.54 15.46 9.64
CA GLU A 567 0.31 15.81 8.90
C GLU A 567 -0.89 14.98 9.35
N ILE A 568 -0.63 13.74 9.78
CA ILE A 568 -1.66 12.79 10.23
C ILE A 568 -1.24 12.14 11.55
N ARG A 569 -2.17 11.41 12.17
CA ARG A 569 -1.91 10.68 13.42
C ARG A 569 -2.10 9.20 13.21
N GLY A 570 -1.11 8.38 13.52
CA GLY A 570 -1.29 6.94 13.69
C GLY A 570 -1.80 6.63 15.09
N GLY A 571 -2.44 5.48 15.27
CA GLY A 571 -2.92 5.03 16.59
C GLY A 571 -4.02 3.98 16.51
N ARG A 572 -4.67 3.72 17.66
CA ARG A 572 -5.91 2.94 17.72
C ARG A 572 -7.09 3.89 17.90
N PHE A 573 -7.76 4.24 16.81
CA PHE A 573 -8.90 5.15 16.83
C PHE A 573 -10.23 4.41 16.96
N VAL A 574 -10.34 3.22 16.38
CA VAL A 574 -11.56 2.40 16.39
C VAL A 574 -11.26 1.06 17.07
N ALA A 575 -12.00 0.76 18.13
CA ALA A 575 -11.90 -0.49 18.87
C ALA A 575 -12.43 -1.68 18.07
N GLY A 576 -11.89 -2.88 18.33
CA GLY A 576 -12.31 -4.13 17.67
C GLY A 576 -11.64 -4.41 16.32
N PHE A 577 -10.84 -3.48 15.78
CA PHE A 577 -10.10 -3.66 14.52
C PHE A 577 -8.60 -3.73 14.77
N GLY A 578 -7.99 -4.83 14.32
CA GLY A 578 -6.54 -5.03 14.40
C GLY A 578 -5.76 -4.27 13.32
N GLY A 579 -4.44 -4.17 13.53
CA GLY A 579 -3.52 -3.48 12.62
C GLY A 579 -3.38 -1.99 12.90
N GLU A 580 -2.52 -1.33 12.11
CA GLU A 580 -2.31 0.12 12.18
C GLU A 580 -3.53 0.87 11.63
N GLN A 581 -3.86 1.97 12.28
CA GLN A 581 -4.91 2.90 11.85
C GLN A 581 -4.32 4.31 11.80
N PHE A 582 -4.78 5.11 10.85
CA PHE A 582 -4.29 6.47 10.63
C PHE A 582 -5.47 7.42 10.49
N ALA A 583 -5.39 8.59 11.12
CA ALA A 583 -6.45 9.59 11.11
C ALA A 583 -5.92 10.94 10.62
N ALA A 584 -6.74 11.63 9.82
CA ALA A 584 -6.53 13.03 9.49
C ALA A 584 -6.63 13.89 10.75
N ALA A 585 -5.86 14.97 10.81
CA ALA A 585 -5.77 15.80 12.02
C ALA A 585 -7.13 16.39 12.44
N ASP A 586 -7.94 16.82 11.49
CA ASP A 586 -9.29 17.35 11.70
C ASP A 586 -10.31 16.27 12.08
N ALA A 587 -10.14 15.03 11.58
CA ALA A 587 -10.96 13.89 11.94
C ALA A 587 -10.81 13.52 13.43
N VAL A 588 -9.62 13.62 14.01
CA VAL A 588 -9.39 13.30 15.44
C VAL A 588 -10.25 14.17 16.36
N GLY A 589 -10.33 15.48 16.07
CA GLY A 589 -11.16 16.42 16.84
C GLY A 589 -12.65 16.07 16.78
N LYS A 590 -13.16 15.82 15.57
CA LYS A 590 -14.56 15.43 15.35
C LYS A 590 -14.89 14.06 15.96
N LEU A 591 -13.99 13.09 15.90
CA LEU A 591 -14.17 11.77 16.52
C LEU A 591 -14.35 11.89 18.04
N ARG A 592 -13.55 12.76 18.69
CA ARG A 592 -13.70 13.09 20.12
C ARG A 592 -15.03 13.78 20.42
N ALA A 593 -15.50 14.65 19.54
CA ALA A 593 -16.80 15.32 19.69
C ALA A 593 -17.96 14.32 19.61
N VAL A 594 -17.95 13.42 18.62
CA VAL A 594 -19.00 12.39 18.44
C VAL A 594 -19.08 11.45 19.63
N ARG A 595 -17.95 11.14 20.27
CA ARG A 595 -17.92 10.34 21.51
C ARG A 595 -18.72 10.99 22.65
N LYS A 596 -18.78 12.32 22.68
CA LYS A 596 -19.51 13.10 23.70
C LYS A 596 -20.97 13.36 23.33
N LEU A 597 -21.40 13.09 22.09
CA LEU A 597 -22.78 13.29 21.67
C LEU A 597 -23.70 12.25 22.32
N GLU A 598 -24.76 12.74 22.96
CA GLU A 598 -25.86 11.91 23.44
C GLU A 598 -26.47 11.09 22.29
N LYS A 599 -27.05 9.93 22.63
CA LYS A 599 -27.77 9.08 21.67
C LYS A 599 -29.14 9.69 21.44
N THR A 600 -29.40 10.13 20.21
CA THR A 600 -30.64 10.80 19.82
C THR A 600 -31.66 9.84 19.21
N GLU A 601 -31.33 8.54 19.12
CA GLU A 601 -32.05 7.53 18.34
C GLU A 601 -32.21 7.97 16.88
N GLU A 602 -31.16 8.59 16.31
CA GLU A 602 -31.19 9.07 14.94
C GLU A 602 -31.27 7.88 13.97
N LEU A 603 -32.23 7.93 13.05
CA LEU A 603 -32.42 6.91 12.02
C LEU A 603 -31.92 7.41 10.67
N VAL A 604 -30.99 6.68 10.07
CA VAL A 604 -30.41 7.00 8.75
C VAL A 604 -30.58 5.82 7.81
N ALA A 605 -31.21 6.05 6.66
CA ALA A 605 -31.36 5.06 5.60
C ALA A 605 -30.33 5.28 4.49
N LEU A 606 -29.59 4.23 4.13
CA LEU A 606 -28.57 4.25 3.08
C LEU A 606 -28.96 3.32 1.94
N SER A 607 -28.51 3.66 0.73
CA SER A 607 -28.48 2.70 -0.39
C SER A 607 -27.41 1.65 -0.13
N GLY A 608 -27.64 0.41 -0.56
CA GLY A 608 -26.64 -0.64 -0.48
C GLY A 608 -25.39 -0.28 -1.29
N ALA A 609 -25.54 0.50 -2.36
CA ALA A 609 -24.42 0.98 -3.17
C ALA A 609 -23.60 2.10 -2.48
N ASP A 610 -24.14 2.77 -1.46
CA ASP A 610 -23.48 3.90 -0.80
C ASP A 610 -22.12 3.49 -0.18
N PRO A 611 -21.07 4.34 -0.23
CA PRO A 611 -19.79 4.08 0.42
C PRO A 611 -19.92 3.72 1.91
N LEU A 612 -20.93 4.27 2.60
CA LEU A 612 -21.20 4.05 4.01
C LEU A 612 -21.95 2.75 4.33
N ASN A 613 -22.31 1.93 3.33
CA ASN A 613 -22.74 0.55 3.60
C ASN A 613 -21.53 -0.30 4.04
N LEU A 614 -21.25 -0.26 5.34
CA LEU A 614 -20.16 -0.96 6.01
C LEU A 614 -20.66 -2.14 6.87
N VAL A 615 -21.87 -2.63 6.61
CA VAL A 615 -22.44 -3.80 7.29
C VAL A 615 -21.61 -5.04 6.93
N GLY A 616 -21.20 -5.80 7.94
CA GLY A 616 -20.24 -6.91 7.79
C GLY A 616 -18.80 -6.49 7.57
N ILE A 617 -18.49 -5.19 7.67
CA ILE A 617 -17.13 -4.65 7.76
C ILE A 617 -16.91 -4.07 9.15
N LEU A 618 -17.78 -3.13 9.55
CA LEU A 618 -17.76 -2.53 10.89
C LEU A 618 -18.66 -3.26 11.89
N SER A 619 -19.59 -4.09 11.40
CA SER A 619 -20.51 -4.87 12.21
C SER A 619 -20.22 -6.37 12.04
N PRO A 620 -20.57 -7.22 13.04
CA PRO A 620 -20.36 -8.67 12.97
C PRO A 620 -21.35 -9.38 12.03
N ASP A 621 -22.35 -8.68 11.51
CA ASP A 621 -23.39 -9.24 10.64
C ASP A 621 -22.86 -9.72 9.29
N ALA A 622 -23.63 -10.56 8.60
CA ALA A 622 -23.34 -10.88 7.21
C ALA A 622 -23.35 -9.61 6.33
N ARG A 623 -22.43 -9.53 5.37
CA ARG A 623 -22.33 -8.36 4.48
C ARG A 623 -23.63 -8.12 3.71
N VAL A 624 -24.04 -6.86 3.59
CA VAL A 624 -25.15 -6.45 2.71
C VAL A 624 -24.56 -6.14 1.33
N PRO A 625 -24.98 -6.84 0.25
CA PRO A 625 -24.43 -6.62 -1.09
C PRO A 625 -24.62 -5.19 -1.56
N ALA A 626 -23.59 -4.65 -2.22
CA ALA A 626 -23.53 -3.26 -2.69
C ALA A 626 -24.34 -3.01 -3.97
N LEU A 627 -25.62 -3.37 -3.95
CA LEU A 627 -26.54 -3.23 -5.07
C LEU A 627 -27.40 -1.98 -4.87
N ALA A 628 -27.63 -1.22 -5.95
CA ALA A 628 -28.43 0.01 -5.92
C ALA A 628 -29.88 -0.20 -5.45
N GLY A 629 -30.42 -1.43 -5.54
CA GLY A 629 -31.76 -1.77 -5.04
C GLY A 629 -31.81 -2.12 -3.55
N ASN A 630 -30.68 -2.40 -2.92
CA ASN A 630 -30.62 -2.78 -1.51
C ASN A 630 -30.66 -1.54 -0.62
N ARG A 631 -31.15 -1.66 0.61
CA ARG A 631 -31.19 -0.57 1.59
C ARG A 631 -30.68 -1.03 2.95
N VAL A 632 -30.08 -0.12 3.71
CA VAL A 632 -29.63 -0.35 5.09
C VAL A 632 -30.22 0.74 5.97
N LEU A 633 -30.77 0.37 7.11
CA LEU A 633 -31.28 1.30 8.13
C LEU A 633 -30.37 1.24 9.36
N LEU A 634 -29.82 2.40 9.71
CA LEU A 634 -28.94 2.63 10.86
C LEU A 634 -29.70 3.38 11.95
N ARG A 635 -29.38 3.08 13.20
CA ARG A 635 -29.83 3.78 14.40
C ARG A 635 -28.64 4.15 15.25
N ASP A 636 -28.33 5.44 15.34
CA ASP A 636 -27.12 5.96 16.01
C ASP A 636 -25.86 5.16 15.63
N GLY A 637 -25.68 4.88 14.33
CA GLY A 637 -24.53 4.14 13.78
C GLY A 637 -24.60 2.61 13.91
N ILE A 638 -25.62 2.05 14.54
CA ILE A 638 -25.86 0.60 14.60
C ILE A 638 -26.80 0.19 13.47
N ALA A 639 -26.42 -0.78 12.64
CA ALA A 639 -27.30 -1.30 11.60
C ALA A 639 -28.41 -2.14 12.24
N ILE A 640 -29.67 -1.72 12.07
CA ILE A 640 -30.84 -2.39 12.67
C ILE A 640 -31.62 -3.24 11.66
N ALA A 641 -31.58 -2.87 10.38
CA ALA A 641 -32.25 -3.61 9.31
C ALA A 641 -31.59 -3.42 7.94
N ALA A 642 -31.76 -4.41 7.06
CA ALA A 642 -31.46 -4.31 5.64
C ALA A 642 -32.66 -4.75 4.81
N VAL A 643 -32.84 -4.17 3.62
CA VAL A 643 -33.83 -4.62 2.64
C VAL A 643 -33.08 -5.08 1.39
N GLU A 644 -33.11 -6.38 1.14
CA GLU A 644 -32.36 -7.03 0.07
C GLU A 644 -33.34 -7.68 -0.92
N GLY A 645 -33.28 -7.30 -2.20
CA GLY A 645 -34.24 -7.80 -3.20
C GLY A 645 -35.71 -7.55 -2.79
N GLY A 646 -35.95 -6.50 -2.00
CA GLY A 646 -37.26 -6.18 -1.45
C GLY A 646 -37.62 -6.90 -0.14
N LYS A 647 -36.88 -7.91 0.31
CA LYS A 647 -37.15 -8.64 1.57
C LYS A 647 -36.43 -7.99 2.75
N LEU A 648 -37.10 -7.91 3.90
CA LEU A 648 -36.52 -7.38 5.13
C LEU A 648 -35.62 -8.42 5.81
N ARG A 649 -34.44 -8.01 6.22
CA ARG A 649 -33.52 -8.73 7.11
C ARG A 649 -33.29 -7.88 8.36
N ARG A 650 -33.60 -8.41 9.53
CA ARG A 650 -33.29 -7.75 10.82
C ARG A 650 -31.82 -8.00 11.16
N LEU A 651 -31.12 -6.95 11.60
CA LEU A 651 -29.69 -7.01 11.94
C LEU A 651 -29.47 -6.85 13.44
N ALA A 652 -30.31 -6.08 14.12
CA ALA A 652 -30.26 -5.91 15.56
C ALA A 652 -31.69 -5.83 16.15
N GLU A 653 -31.79 -5.99 17.47
CA GLU A 653 -33.06 -5.81 18.18
C GLU A 653 -33.55 -4.36 18.07
N SER A 654 -34.86 -4.23 17.80
CA SER A 654 -35.54 -2.97 17.62
C SER A 654 -37.00 -3.13 18.00
N GLU A 655 -37.55 -2.11 18.67
CA GLU A 655 -38.97 -2.02 19.03
C GLU A 655 -39.87 -1.75 17.81
N LEU A 656 -39.29 -1.40 16.66
CA LEU A 656 -40.02 -1.14 15.43
C LEU A 656 -40.57 -2.44 14.80
N SER A 657 -41.80 -2.37 14.31
CA SER A 657 -42.41 -3.48 13.57
C SER A 657 -41.67 -3.77 12.25
N GLY A 658 -41.83 -4.98 11.71
CA GLY A 658 -41.21 -5.35 10.42
C GLY A 658 -41.59 -4.39 9.28
N ASP A 659 -42.88 -4.05 9.18
CA ASP A 659 -43.38 -3.12 8.17
C ASP A 659 -42.79 -1.72 8.34
N ALA A 660 -42.65 -1.24 9.59
CA ALA A 660 -42.02 0.04 9.88
C ALA A 660 -40.54 0.05 9.47
N LEU A 661 -39.77 -0.99 9.82
CA LEU A 661 -38.37 -1.12 9.42
C LEU A 661 -38.22 -1.11 7.90
N GLN A 662 -39.05 -1.86 7.19
CA GLN A 662 -39.00 -1.94 5.73
C GLN A 662 -39.40 -0.61 5.07
N ALA A 663 -40.44 0.06 5.58
CA ALA A 663 -40.88 1.36 5.08
C ALA A 663 -39.81 2.44 5.30
N LEU A 664 -39.17 2.46 6.47
CA LEU A 664 -38.11 3.40 6.83
C LEU A 664 -36.85 3.17 5.99
N ALA A 665 -36.41 1.93 5.85
CA ALA A 665 -35.26 1.60 5.00
C ALA A 665 -35.48 1.98 3.53
N ARG A 666 -36.71 1.87 3.02
CA ARG A 666 -37.07 2.24 1.64
C ARG A 666 -37.30 3.74 1.44
N ARG A 667 -37.33 4.54 2.50
CA ARG A 667 -37.64 5.96 2.44
C ARG A 667 -36.40 6.72 1.96
N PHE A 668 -36.21 6.72 0.64
CA PHE A 668 -35.35 7.70 -0.01
C PHE A 668 -36.15 9.00 -0.20
N HIS A 669 -35.57 10.12 0.22
CA HIS A 669 -36.05 11.52 0.23
C HIS A 669 -36.51 12.04 1.61
N TRP A 670 -35.63 12.86 2.18
CA TRP A 670 -35.79 13.86 3.26
C TRP A 670 -36.96 13.74 4.26
N ARG A 671 -36.60 13.46 5.52
CA ARG A 671 -36.71 14.33 6.72
C ARG A 671 -36.38 13.43 7.91
N SER A 672 -35.65 13.97 8.88
CA SER A 672 -35.63 13.40 10.23
C SER A 672 -37.07 13.09 10.65
N LEU A 673 -37.32 11.88 11.16
CA LEU A 673 -38.57 11.65 11.85
C LEU A 673 -38.52 12.49 13.12
N HIS A 674 -39.20 13.62 13.10
CA HIS A 674 -39.36 14.47 14.27
C HIS A 674 -39.97 13.62 15.41
N PRO A 675 -39.56 13.80 16.68
CA PRO A 675 -40.04 13.01 17.81
C PRO A 675 -41.56 12.84 17.93
N TYR A 676 -42.37 13.73 17.34
CA TYR A 676 -43.84 13.62 17.36
C TYR A 676 -44.38 12.44 16.53
N LEU A 677 -43.62 11.93 15.54
CA LEU A 677 -43.99 10.75 14.75
C LEU A 677 -43.84 9.43 15.54
N ARG A 678 -43.39 9.49 16.81
CA ARG A 678 -43.39 8.35 17.74
C ARG A 678 -44.80 7.97 18.24
N SER A 679 -45.83 8.79 18.04
CA SER A 679 -47.12 8.63 18.74
C SER A 679 -48.39 8.58 17.87
N ALA A 680 -48.33 8.71 16.54
CA ALA A 680 -49.54 8.70 15.72
C ALA A 680 -49.45 7.77 14.50
N ALA A 681 -50.10 6.61 14.68
CA ALA A 681 -50.81 5.80 13.70
C ALA A 681 -50.05 5.25 12.47
N ALA A 682 -49.69 3.97 12.59
CA ALA A 682 -49.49 3.02 11.50
C ALA A 682 -50.65 2.96 10.47
N GLN A 683 -51.79 3.60 10.74
CA GLN A 683 -52.94 3.66 9.82
C GLN A 683 -52.85 4.79 8.76
N GLU A 684 -52.27 5.96 9.07
CA GLU A 684 -52.18 7.07 8.09
C GLU A 684 -51.13 6.80 6.99
N LEU A 685 -50.09 6.02 7.31
CA LEU A 685 -49.04 5.64 6.36
C LEU A 685 -49.58 4.81 5.19
N SER A 686 -50.61 3.99 5.40
CA SER A 686 -51.27 3.21 4.34
C SER A 686 -52.07 4.08 3.35
N ILE A 687 -52.53 5.25 3.81
CA ILE A 687 -53.34 6.19 3.01
C ILE A 687 -52.42 7.04 2.13
N LEU A 688 -51.25 7.43 2.65
CA LEU A 688 -50.21 8.12 1.88
C LEU A 688 -49.53 7.21 0.85
N GLN A 689 -49.32 5.93 1.15
CA GLN A 689 -48.88 4.93 0.16
C GLN A 689 -49.90 4.72 -0.95
N ARG A 690 -51.20 4.61 -0.63
CA ARG A 690 -52.26 4.51 -1.64
C ARG A 690 -52.39 5.76 -2.52
N ARG A 691 -52.09 6.95 -1.99
CA ARG A 691 -51.98 8.18 -2.80
C ARG A 691 -50.72 8.19 -3.68
N ARG A 692 -49.58 7.67 -3.19
CA ARG A 692 -48.32 7.60 -3.95
C ARG A 692 -48.40 6.61 -5.12
N ASP A 693 -48.98 5.43 -4.93
CA ASP A 693 -49.12 4.43 -6.00
C ASP A 693 -50.14 4.88 -7.08
N ARG A 694 -51.03 5.82 -6.74
CA ARG A 694 -51.87 6.54 -7.71
C ARG A 694 -51.10 7.61 -8.50
N VAL A 695 -50.11 8.27 -7.90
CA VAL A 695 -49.30 9.33 -8.54
C VAL A 695 -48.15 8.77 -9.37
N LEU A 696 -47.54 7.65 -8.97
CA LEU A 696 -46.45 7.00 -9.70
C LEU A 696 -46.90 6.24 -10.97
N ASN A 697 -48.20 5.96 -11.11
CA ASN A 697 -48.79 5.31 -12.28
C ASN A 697 -49.43 6.29 -13.29
N LEU A 698 -49.28 7.61 -13.09
CA LEU A 698 -49.76 8.61 -14.05
C LEU A 698 -48.67 8.95 -15.09
N PRO A 699 -49.03 9.15 -16.37
CA PRO A 699 -48.11 9.68 -17.36
C PRO A 699 -47.53 11.03 -16.92
N TRP A 700 -46.24 11.23 -17.17
CA TRP A 700 -45.45 12.41 -16.74
C TRP A 700 -46.02 13.78 -17.18
N SER A 701 -47.00 13.81 -18.09
CA SER A 701 -47.70 15.03 -18.50
C SER A 701 -48.69 15.57 -17.47
N GLN A 702 -49.05 14.81 -16.44
CA GLN A 702 -50.05 15.22 -15.43
C GLN A 702 -49.46 15.55 -14.04
N THR A 703 -48.15 15.42 -13.83
CA THR A 703 -47.50 15.54 -12.51
C THR A 703 -47.17 16.98 -12.08
N ARG A 704 -47.71 18.00 -12.76
CA ARG A 704 -47.33 19.42 -12.57
C ARG A 704 -48.37 20.30 -11.88
N ARG A 705 -49.40 19.73 -11.25
CA ARG A 705 -50.33 20.46 -10.36
C ARG A 705 -50.22 19.97 -8.93
#